data_AF-A0A6G8AR14-F1
#
_entry.id   AF-A0A6G8AR14-F1
#
_cell.length_a   1.000
_cell.length_b   1.000
_cell.length_c   1.000
_cell.angle_alpha   90.00
_cell.angle_beta   90.00
_cell.angle_gamma   90.00
#
_symmetry.space_group_name_H-M   'P 1'
#
loop_
_entity.id
_entity.type
_entity.pdbx_description
1 polymer ?
#
loop_
_entity_poly.entity_id
_entity_poly.type
_entity_poly.pdbx_seq_one_letter_code
_entity_poly.pdbx_strand_id
1 'polypeptide(L)'
;MGVANKIARLIGPAVLPKISYYRKTVDSYTKYFVSEKVEKKTVLYESRDGKSLTDSPFAIFEYLLSVDPEQEYTHIWSVTESSEMEKVRELYKSKKNVIFVIRNSDEYLKWLTKAEFLINNSTFQPFVTIKDEQTYINTWHGTPLKTMGFDIPGNPANAKNVVRNFFMADYLISPNPHTTEMFVKNYRLNENYTGQIIESGYPRIDQTFHENKDDLLKMLFDFNVSLDLGKKIILYTPTFKGADLSVSDGEIAQIHQEMSLVRERFGEEYNVLVKVHPFIYDQAKKYVPLREFLIPDIIDTNKLLGIVDCLITDYSSIFFDYLVTDKPILFYCWDDDLYSNKRGKYFEYDELPGPVAFNIDELITKLEHLDEQQEIYKANYKLCKEKFVPYDDGQVTARVVEIIFNKETLLGVKVIQPTSCKKRLLIYPGGMRSNGITSSFLSLVQSINYEEYDVVCLLDNIRALDQIKNVADIPKNVSLLFRFDISNFTAKEYYQDMHIHLKGVKKGKEDKYPNEIYERDVRRLLGKQRFDVAIDFSGYSLHWGKIILASKADRHVCYLHSDMMLDMEREVNGRKIHKINLQGVFSVYNRYDGLVSVSEVMKEINQEKLAQYADRSKFTYADNTINPKKILEGTKEEKIIEVKDTEFFFRDGHINNLEKTIKLRSSRPDMVLGNVDKKELRDPHVDVLGKFEYNEILYYKISQNHQYLGWVEASGVEVDSVKILSKNKVSYFGKLNTSAADYFYTEPLGLAESYPLSKAGLYRNIYVSITDEVVTQTGISVRVMLKGNDLGWLPKGKITFSKKLNWTKTKEPSFKVKLLRAFALSANHLEKRYQMKRLKDTPLKKEWLAAYYENKNKTSLKGYLLPIENENYKELGVFQSIYVQSLATTLNGRWYEIMDDSGKTYFVKEEAISIKSFSEETVMTEKEVFKTATFKKIETVVFSTLLEAIDKKGTVVTSLDSVTVTKEIKTSENNIFYEVKWEDKFLFVEQASLNIMRGEGILNAKDEIIPYPDQDKVNIVTVGRLSQEKNQIVLIEAFVEFQKNQPNSHLYIIGAGPEGNNLQNKIQELGMSDYIELLGQVYNPFEFIKRCDIFALTSLYEGQSLVLIEALTLGMKCVSTDIPACRLVLKDGAYGLISETNDAYGVAQSLTEMINKEQRFETFDPYAYNQEAIKMFYQTLTSLK
;
A
#
# COMPACT_ATOMS: atom_id res chain seq x y z
N MET A 1 -5.21 -5.63 -33.39
CA MET A 1 -4.45 -5.18 -32.20
C MET A 1 -2.96 -4.89 -32.46
N GLY A 2 -2.33 -5.42 -33.51
CA GLY A 2 -0.87 -5.30 -33.71
C GLY A 2 -0.34 -3.92 -34.10
N VAL A 3 -0.95 -3.22 -35.07
CA VAL A 3 -0.32 -2.04 -35.70
C VAL A 3 -0.28 -0.80 -34.79
N ALA A 4 -1.38 -0.47 -34.10
CA ALA A 4 -1.43 0.71 -33.22
C ALA A 4 -0.51 0.59 -31.99
N ASN A 5 -0.42 -0.59 -31.37
CA ASN A 5 0.53 -0.84 -30.28
C ASN A 5 1.98 -0.84 -30.78
N LYS A 6 2.23 -1.26 -32.02
CA LYS A 6 3.56 -1.18 -32.65
C LYS A 6 3.95 0.27 -32.91
N ILE A 7 3.03 1.10 -33.43
CA ILE A 7 3.23 2.53 -33.67
C ILE A 7 3.45 3.28 -32.35
N ALA A 8 2.65 3.02 -31.31
CA ALA A 8 2.84 3.62 -29.98
C ALA A 8 4.18 3.24 -29.34
N ARG A 9 4.66 1.99 -29.52
CA ARG A 9 5.99 1.54 -29.08
C ARG A 9 7.13 2.13 -29.92
N LEU A 10 6.92 2.35 -31.21
CA LEU A 10 7.91 2.91 -32.15
C LEU A 10 8.05 4.44 -32.03
N ILE A 11 6.96 5.17 -31.82
CA ILE A 11 6.97 6.64 -31.79
C ILE A 11 7.02 7.17 -30.36
N GLY A 12 6.52 6.40 -29.38
CA GLY A 12 6.43 6.77 -27.97
C GLY A 12 7.75 7.28 -27.38
N PRO A 13 8.90 6.58 -27.51
CA PRO A 13 10.14 7.03 -26.88
C PRO A 13 10.65 8.39 -27.39
N ALA A 14 10.44 8.72 -28.67
CA ALA A 14 10.81 10.01 -29.24
C ALA A 14 9.78 11.14 -28.97
N VAL A 15 8.51 10.78 -28.75
CA VAL A 15 7.41 11.74 -28.57
C VAL A 15 7.09 11.99 -27.09
N LEU A 16 7.25 10.99 -26.23
CA LEU A 16 6.91 11.09 -24.80
C LEU A 16 7.74 12.15 -24.05
N PRO A 17 9.05 12.34 -24.30
CA PRO A 17 9.79 13.47 -23.73
C PRO A 17 9.29 14.85 -24.22
N LYS A 18 8.65 14.92 -25.40
CA LYS A 18 8.06 16.17 -25.92
C LYS A 18 6.72 16.51 -25.27
N ILE A 19 6.06 15.54 -24.63
CA ILE A 19 4.71 15.68 -24.07
C ILE A 19 4.71 15.57 -22.53
N SER A 20 5.63 14.80 -21.95
CA SER A 20 5.76 14.58 -20.50
C SER A 20 6.97 15.34 -19.95
N TYR A 21 6.71 16.28 -19.04
CA TYR A 21 7.76 17.04 -18.36
C TYR A 21 8.74 16.13 -17.61
N TYR A 22 8.23 15.16 -16.83
CA TYR A 22 9.09 14.22 -16.10
C TYR A 22 10.01 13.41 -17.03
N ARG A 23 9.50 12.89 -18.15
CA ARG A 23 10.34 12.17 -19.12
C ARG A 23 11.37 13.08 -19.79
N LYS A 24 11.04 14.35 -20.03
CA LYS A 24 12.00 15.34 -20.51
C LYS A 24 13.13 15.54 -19.50
N THR A 25 12.79 15.67 -18.22
CA THR A 25 13.76 15.81 -17.12
C THR A 25 14.70 14.61 -17.05
N VAL A 26 14.16 13.39 -17.07
CA VAL A 26 14.97 12.15 -17.05
C VAL A 26 15.89 12.06 -18.27
N ASP A 27 15.39 12.33 -19.48
CA ASP A 27 16.21 12.29 -20.70
C ASP A 27 17.32 13.35 -20.68
N SER A 28 17.03 14.57 -20.21
CA SER A 28 18.02 15.66 -20.11
C SER A 28 19.07 15.36 -19.05
N TYR A 29 18.64 14.92 -17.86
CA TYR A 29 19.55 14.48 -16.79
C TYR A 29 20.46 13.34 -17.25
N THR A 30 19.91 12.34 -17.94
CA THR A 30 20.69 11.19 -18.44
C THR A 30 21.77 11.65 -19.43
N LYS A 31 21.46 12.64 -20.28
CA LYS A 31 22.46 13.21 -21.20
C LYS A 31 23.59 13.90 -20.42
N TYR A 32 23.28 14.73 -19.43
CA TYR A 32 24.28 15.39 -18.60
C TYR A 32 25.10 14.42 -17.76
N PHE A 33 24.46 13.36 -17.25
CA PHE A 33 25.18 12.32 -16.52
C PHE A 33 26.29 11.69 -17.39
N VAL A 34 26.02 11.49 -18.68
CA VAL A 34 26.97 10.92 -19.64
C VAL A 34 27.99 11.96 -20.15
N SER A 35 27.59 13.21 -20.37
CA SER A 35 28.46 14.22 -21.00
C SER A 35 29.33 15.01 -20.02
N GLU A 36 28.82 15.29 -18.82
CA GLU A 36 29.48 16.21 -17.88
C GLU A 36 30.52 15.49 -17.01
N LYS A 37 31.59 16.19 -16.65
CA LYS A 37 32.58 15.73 -15.66
C LYS A 37 32.30 16.38 -14.30
N VAL A 38 32.70 15.69 -13.23
CA VAL A 38 32.62 16.24 -11.87
C VAL A 38 33.66 17.35 -11.69
N GLU A 39 33.24 18.48 -11.17
CA GLU A 39 34.05 19.64 -10.84
C GLU A 39 34.40 19.62 -9.35
N LYS A 40 35.70 19.71 -9.05
CA LYS A 40 36.24 19.68 -7.69
C LYS A 40 35.84 20.93 -6.91
N LYS A 41 35.80 20.81 -5.57
CA LYS A 41 35.43 21.88 -4.64
C LYS A 41 34.09 22.55 -4.97
N THR A 42 33.13 21.77 -5.49
CA THR A 42 31.78 22.26 -5.76
C THR A 42 30.77 21.53 -4.88
N VAL A 43 29.92 22.29 -4.18
CA VAL A 43 28.92 21.74 -3.26
C VAL A 43 27.52 22.15 -3.71
N LEU A 44 26.65 21.18 -3.97
CA LEU A 44 25.22 21.42 -4.22
C LEU A 44 24.42 21.14 -2.96
N TYR A 45 23.60 22.11 -2.56
CA TYR A 45 22.71 22.04 -1.41
C TYR A 45 21.25 22.00 -1.87
N GLU A 46 20.46 21.08 -1.32
CA GLU A 46 19.01 21.06 -1.48
C GLU A 46 18.35 20.79 -0.12
N SER A 47 17.54 21.73 0.36
CA SER A 47 16.71 21.56 1.55
C SER A 47 15.23 21.60 1.17
N ARG A 48 14.45 20.63 1.64
CA ARG A 48 12.98 20.58 1.46
C ARG A 48 12.52 20.80 0.00
N ASP A 49 13.10 20.05 -0.95
CA ASP A 49 12.84 20.20 -2.39
C ASP A 49 13.14 21.60 -2.94
N GLY A 50 14.13 22.30 -2.37
CA GLY A 50 14.54 23.65 -2.73
C GLY A 50 13.55 24.74 -2.29
N LYS A 51 12.67 24.46 -1.32
CA LYS A 51 11.68 25.46 -0.87
C LYS A 51 12.27 26.51 0.08
N SER A 52 13.38 26.20 0.76
CA SER A 52 13.98 27.07 1.77
C SER A 52 15.49 26.85 1.87
N LEU A 53 16.21 27.89 2.33
CA LEU A 53 17.60 27.80 2.77
C LEU A 53 17.58 27.63 4.30
N THR A 54 17.32 26.42 4.75
CA THR A 54 17.17 26.10 6.17
C THR A 54 17.78 24.73 6.46
N ASP A 55 17.81 24.37 7.74
CA ASP A 55 18.17 23.04 8.24
C ASP A 55 19.69 22.73 8.13
N SER A 56 20.08 21.47 8.31
CA SER A 56 21.50 21.08 8.40
C SER A 56 22.31 21.42 7.13
N PRO A 57 21.76 21.32 5.89
CA PRO A 57 22.46 21.81 4.70
C PRO A 57 22.79 23.30 4.76
N PHE A 58 21.92 24.12 5.38
CA PHE A 58 22.14 25.56 5.53
C PHE A 58 23.21 25.87 6.58
N ALA A 59 23.21 25.17 7.72
CA ALA A 59 24.27 25.31 8.72
C ALA A 59 25.66 24.95 8.15
N ILE A 60 25.77 23.85 7.40
CA ILE A 60 27.01 23.46 6.71
C ILE A 60 27.43 24.53 5.69
N PHE A 61 26.49 25.08 4.93
CA PHE A 61 26.76 26.15 3.96
C PHE A 61 27.29 27.43 4.61
N GLU A 62 26.63 27.94 5.66
CA GLU A 62 27.08 29.13 6.39
C GLU A 62 28.46 28.90 7.01
N TYR A 63 28.69 27.73 7.60
CA TYR A 63 29.98 27.39 8.20
C TYR A 63 31.09 27.36 7.14
N LEU A 64 30.92 26.62 6.03
CA LEU A 64 31.91 26.56 4.95
C LEU A 64 32.22 27.94 4.36
N LEU A 65 31.20 28.78 4.16
CA LEU A 65 31.41 30.17 3.72
C LEU A 65 32.22 31.02 4.71
N SER A 66 32.19 30.68 6.00
CA SER A 66 32.92 31.42 7.04
C SER A 66 34.38 30.96 7.18
N VAL A 67 34.65 29.67 6.98
CA VAL A 67 35.99 29.07 7.14
C VAL A 67 36.77 28.96 5.82
N ASP A 68 36.15 29.27 4.68
CA ASP A 68 36.78 29.38 3.35
C ASP A 68 36.87 30.87 2.91
N PRO A 69 37.77 31.68 3.51
CA PRO A 69 37.92 33.09 3.15
C PRO A 69 38.47 33.28 1.72
N GLU A 70 39.17 32.28 1.18
CA GLU A 70 39.72 32.29 -0.18
C GLU A 70 38.67 31.95 -1.26
N GLN A 71 37.46 31.55 -0.86
CA GLN A 71 36.35 31.17 -1.75
C GLN A 71 36.76 30.04 -2.72
N GLU A 72 37.51 29.07 -2.21
CA GLU A 72 37.91 27.88 -2.98
C GLU A 72 36.71 27.00 -3.35
N TYR A 73 35.66 27.00 -2.52
CA TYR A 73 34.43 26.27 -2.79
C TYR A 73 33.42 27.09 -3.60
N THR A 74 32.86 26.46 -4.62
CA THR A 74 31.68 26.95 -5.34
C THR A 74 30.41 26.32 -4.75
N HIS A 75 29.49 27.14 -4.28
CA HIS A 75 28.27 26.73 -3.61
C HIS A 75 27.06 26.88 -4.54
N ILE A 76 26.38 25.78 -4.83
CA ILE A 76 25.19 25.72 -5.68
C ILE A 76 23.97 25.44 -4.81
N TRP A 77 23.03 26.37 -4.75
CA TRP A 77 21.76 26.18 -4.03
C TRP A 77 20.62 25.88 -4.99
N SER A 78 19.99 24.71 -4.81
CA SER A 78 18.73 24.35 -5.47
C SER A 78 17.57 25.07 -4.82
N VAL A 79 16.85 25.91 -5.57
CA VAL A 79 15.74 26.72 -5.05
C VAL A 79 14.49 26.67 -5.93
N THR A 80 13.33 26.95 -5.34
CA THR A 80 12.07 27.21 -6.03
C THR A 80 11.80 28.71 -6.04
N GLU A 81 11.23 29.24 -7.12
CA GLU A 81 10.92 30.67 -7.23
C GLU A 81 9.77 31.07 -6.28
N SER A 82 10.04 32.05 -5.43
CA SER A 82 9.05 32.76 -4.62
C SER A 82 9.55 34.18 -4.31
N SER A 83 8.64 35.10 -3.96
CA SER A 83 9.03 36.47 -3.55
C SER A 83 9.84 36.49 -2.26
N GLU A 84 9.63 35.53 -1.37
CA GLU A 84 10.39 35.39 -0.13
C GLU A 84 11.80 34.86 -0.42
N MET A 85 11.93 33.89 -1.34
CA MET A 85 13.23 33.38 -1.80
C MET A 85 14.05 34.47 -2.49
N GLU A 86 13.41 35.38 -3.22
CA GLU A 86 14.10 36.50 -3.85
C GLU A 86 14.78 37.41 -2.83
N LYS A 87 14.12 37.71 -1.70
CA LYS A 87 14.73 38.46 -0.58
C LYS A 87 15.95 37.74 -0.02
N VAL A 88 15.87 36.41 0.16
CA VAL A 88 16.98 35.60 0.68
C VAL A 88 18.16 35.57 -0.30
N ARG A 89 17.92 35.44 -1.61
CA ARG A 89 18.98 35.44 -2.63
C ARG A 89 19.73 36.77 -2.69
N GLU A 90 19.04 37.89 -2.45
CA GLU A 90 19.67 39.21 -2.45
C GLU A 90 20.75 39.33 -1.35
N LEU A 91 20.59 38.64 -0.21
CA LEU A 91 21.59 38.61 0.88
C LEU A 91 22.96 38.06 0.43
N TYR A 92 22.95 37.15 -0.56
CA TYR A 92 24.16 36.47 -1.03
C TYR A 92 24.64 36.98 -2.39
N LYS A 93 23.99 37.99 -2.97
CA LYS A 93 24.30 38.51 -4.32
C LYS A 93 25.71 39.06 -4.46
N SER A 94 26.31 39.53 -3.36
CA SER A 94 27.70 40.02 -3.35
C SER A 94 28.73 38.88 -3.40
N LYS A 95 28.34 37.63 -3.09
CA LYS A 95 29.22 36.45 -3.04
C LYS A 95 29.24 35.75 -4.40
N LYS A 96 30.32 35.93 -5.17
CA LYS A 96 30.44 35.39 -6.54
C LYS A 96 30.52 33.87 -6.60
N ASN A 97 30.95 33.22 -5.52
CA ASN A 97 31.04 31.77 -5.41
C ASN A 97 29.72 31.11 -4.95
N VAL A 98 28.63 31.88 -4.80
CA VAL A 98 27.28 31.37 -4.47
C VAL A 98 26.37 31.50 -5.68
N ILE A 99 25.87 30.36 -6.18
CA ILE A 99 25.03 30.27 -7.37
C ILE A 99 23.69 29.66 -7.00
N PHE A 100 22.60 30.35 -7.31
CA PHE A 100 21.24 29.82 -7.15
C PHE A 100 20.73 29.25 -8.45
N VAL A 101 20.25 28.00 -8.42
CA VAL A 101 19.67 27.32 -9.58
C VAL A 101 18.23 26.92 -9.30
N ILE A 102 17.36 27.13 -10.29
CA ILE A 102 15.95 26.77 -10.14
C ILE A 102 15.80 25.25 -10.23
N ARG A 103 15.14 24.63 -9.26
CA ARG A 103 14.95 23.18 -9.21
C ARG A 103 14.25 22.65 -10.46
N ASN A 104 14.73 21.53 -10.99
CA ASN A 104 14.33 20.94 -12.28
C ASN A 104 14.60 21.81 -13.54
N SER A 105 15.33 22.92 -13.41
CA SER A 105 15.87 23.63 -14.58
C SER A 105 17.01 22.86 -15.23
N ASP A 106 17.38 23.24 -16.44
CA ASP A 106 18.50 22.62 -17.15
C ASP A 106 19.82 22.73 -16.38
N GLU A 107 20.10 23.90 -15.79
CA GLU A 107 21.27 24.14 -14.95
C GLU A 107 21.26 23.29 -13.68
N TYR A 108 20.12 23.13 -13.02
CA TYR A 108 20.00 22.21 -11.88
C TYR A 108 20.36 20.78 -12.24
N LEU A 109 19.85 20.29 -13.38
CA LEU A 109 20.17 18.92 -13.85
C LEU A 109 21.64 18.75 -14.18
N LYS A 110 22.31 19.78 -14.73
CA LYS A 110 23.76 19.78 -14.94
C LYS A 110 24.51 19.73 -13.61
N TRP A 111 24.20 20.63 -12.68
CA TRP A 111 24.91 20.70 -11.40
C TRP A 111 24.75 19.44 -10.55
N LEU A 112 23.61 18.75 -10.60
CA LEU A 112 23.45 17.42 -9.99
C LEU A 112 24.48 16.39 -10.49
N THR A 113 25.00 16.56 -11.71
CA THR A 113 25.98 15.66 -12.33
C THR A 113 27.42 16.17 -12.29
N LYS A 114 27.62 17.44 -11.91
CA LYS A 114 28.90 18.15 -11.89
C LYS A 114 29.42 18.40 -10.49
N ALA A 115 28.57 18.68 -9.51
CA ALA A 115 29.01 19.00 -8.16
C ALA A 115 29.70 17.79 -7.51
N GLU A 116 30.86 18.00 -6.89
CA GLU A 116 31.59 16.96 -6.15
C GLU A 116 30.83 16.54 -4.89
N PHE A 117 30.28 17.50 -4.14
CA PHE A 117 29.49 17.23 -2.94
C PHE A 117 28.01 17.52 -3.22
N LEU A 118 27.16 16.57 -2.85
CA LEU A 118 25.71 16.70 -2.91
C LEU A 118 25.17 16.60 -1.49
N ILE A 119 24.47 17.63 -0.99
CA ILE A 119 23.93 17.67 0.37
C ILE A 119 22.41 17.80 0.31
N ASN A 120 21.70 16.88 0.97
CA ASN A 120 20.24 16.89 1.03
C ASN A 120 19.75 16.42 2.41
N ASN A 121 18.74 17.09 2.96
CA ASN A 121 18.13 16.72 4.25
C ASN A 121 16.93 15.77 4.14
N SER A 122 16.60 15.36 2.92
CA SER A 122 15.49 14.45 2.63
C SER A 122 15.91 13.44 1.57
N THR A 123 15.37 13.54 0.35
CA THR A 123 15.67 12.63 -0.74
C THR A 123 15.82 13.39 -2.05
N PHE A 124 16.80 12.99 -2.85
CA PHE A 124 16.80 13.35 -4.26
C PHE A 124 15.75 12.54 -5.04
N GLN A 125 15.31 13.09 -6.18
CA GLN A 125 14.30 12.49 -7.02
C GLN A 125 14.74 11.11 -7.58
N PRO A 126 13.79 10.23 -7.96
CA PRO A 126 14.06 8.86 -8.40
C PRO A 126 15.04 8.68 -9.59
N PHE A 127 15.25 9.73 -10.37
CA PHE A 127 16.15 9.70 -11.53
C PHE A 127 17.58 10.08 -11.18
N VAL A 128 17.87 10.63 -10.00
CA VAL A 128 19.23 11.04 -9.64
C VAL A 128 20.13 9.80 -9.52
N THR A 129 21.36 9.88 -10.01
CA THR A 129 22.35 8.80 -9.92
C THR A 129 23.66 9.45 -9.50
N ILE A 130 24.31 8.89 -8.49
CA ILE A 130 25.55 9.46 -7.93
C ILE A 130 26.74 8.86 -8.69
N LYS A 131 27.63 9.70 -9.24
CA LYS A 131 28.87 9.24 -9.87
C LYS A 131 29.89 8.76 -8.83
N ASP A 132 30.89 8.00 -9.26
CA ASP A 132 31.88 7.44 -8.35
C ASP A 132 32.73 8.55 -7.70
N GLU A 133 32.96 9.65 -8.41
CA GLU A 133 33.71 10.83 -7.96
C GLU A 133 32.89 11.81 -7.10
N GLN A 134 31.57 11.58 -6.96
CA GLN A 134 30.70 12.41 -6.14
C GLN A 134 30.55 11.83 -4.73
N THR A 135 30.41 12.72 -3.75
CA THR A 135 30.11 12.42 -2.36
C THR A 135 28.69 12.88 -2.04
N TYR A 136 27.79 11.95 -1.73
CA TYR A 136 26.43 12.26 -1.30
C TYR A 136 26.31 12.21 0.23
N ILE A 137 25.96 13.36 0.81
CA ILE A 137 25.73 13.56 2.23
C ILE A 137 24.22 13.72 2.45
N ASN A 138 23.61 12.77 3.16
CA ASN A 138 22.23 12.86 3.57
C ASN A 138 22.15 13.21 5.06
N THR A 139 21.73 14.44 5.35
CA THR A 139 21.67 14.92 6.73
C THR A 139 20.41 14.47 7.46
N TRP A 140 19.44 13.87 6.76
CA TRP A 140 18.08 13.69 7.23
C TRP A 140 17.51 14.98 7.86
N HIS A 141 16.41 14.90 8.61
CA HIS A 141 15.67 16.10 9.04
C HIS A 141 15.02 15.99 10.43
N GLY A 142 15.48 15.08 11.29
CA GLY A 142 14.99 15.03 12.67
C GLY A 142 15.09 13.67 13.33
N THR A 143 15.05 13.68 14.66
CA THR A 143 14.92 12.47 15.49
C THR A 143 13.49 11.92 15.35
N PRO A 144 13.32 10.61 15.05
CA PRO A 144 11.99 10.06 14.77
C PRO A 144 11.17 9.86 16.04
N LEU A 145 10.04 10.57 16.13
CA LEU A 145 9.00 10.36 17.16
C LEU A 145 8.00 9.25 16.76
N LYS A 146 7.78 9.10 15.46
CA LYS A 146 6.76 8.21 14.85
C LYS A 146 7.43 7.01 14.24
N THR A 147 6.66 5.93 14.03
CA THR A 147 7.20 4.78 13.28
C THR A 147 7.71 5.21 11.90
N MET A 148 8.88 4.71 11.51
CA MET A 148 9.56 5.06 10.26
C MET A 148 9.88 3.82 9.44
N GLY A 149 10.18 4.03 8.15
CA GLY A 149 10.61 2.95 7.27
C GLY A 149 9.55 1.87 7.09
N PHE A 150 9.94 0.62 7.33
CA PHE A 150 9.08 -0.54 7.14
C PHE A 150 8.19 -0.87 8.34
N ASP A 151 8.31 -0.11 9.44
CA ASP A 151 7.40 -0.22 10.58
C ASP A 151 6.12 0.59 10.39
N ILE A 152 6.09 1.50 9.41
CA ILE A 152 4.86 2.22 9.04
C ILE A 152 3.86 1.19 8.51
N PRO A 153 2.66 1.08 9.10
CA PRO A 153 1.63 0.17 8.61
C PRO A 153 1.26 0.43 7.15
N GLY A 154 1.03 -0.64 6.38
CA GLY A 154 0.57 -0.57 5.00
C GLY A 154 1.61 -1.04 3.97
N ASN A 155 1.71 -0.35 2.85
CA ASN A 155 2.53 -0.81 1.72
C ASN A 155 4.02 -0.43 1.90
N PRO A 156 4.94 -1.40 2.06
CA PRO A 156 6.36 -1.13 2.27
C PRO A 156 7.02 -0.39 1.11
N ALA A 157 6.46 -0.47 -0.11
CA ALA A 157 6.96 0.26 -1.27
C ALA A 157 6.83 1.79 -1.14
N ASN A 158 6.13 2.30 -0.12
CA ASN A 158 6.08 3.74 0.18
C ASN A 158 7.46 4.29 0.59
N ALA A 159 8.32 3.46 1.19
CA ALA A 159 9.67 3.84 1.60
C ALA A 159 10.70 3.80 0.46
N LYS A 160 10.31 3.42 -0.77
CA LYS A 160 11.25 3.10 -1.86
C LYS A 160 12.27 4.19 -2.20
N ASN A 161 11.85 5.46 -2.24
CA ASN A 161 12.78 6.55 -2.59
C ASN A 161 13.69 6.90 -1.42
N VAL A 162 13.20 6.74 -0.19
CA VAL A 162 13.97 6.98 1.03
C VAL A 162 15.10 5.97 1.14
N VAL A 163 14.77 4.67 1.10
CA VAL A 163 15.76 3.59 1.22
C VAL A 163 16.79 3.68 0.09
N ARG A 164 16.36 3.94 -1.15
CA ARG A 164 17.29 4.17 -2.27
C ARG A 164 18.29 5.29 -1.98
N ASN A 165 17.83 6.43 -1.46
CA ASN A 165 18.74 7.55 -1.16
C ASN A 165 19.69 7.20 -0.02
N PHE A 166 19.25 6.45 0.99
CA PHE A 166 20.15 5.97 2.05
C PHE A 166 21.23 5.06 1.50
N PHE A 167 20.88 4.06 0.68
CA PHE A 167 21.88 3.18 0.04
C PHE A 167 22.84 3.90 -0.94
N MET A 168 22.45 5.08 -1.45
CA MET A 168 23.30 5.94 -2.28
C MET A 168 24.21 6.86 -1.50
N ALA A 169 23.86 7.20 -0.26
CA ALA A 169 24.58 8.19 0.53
C ALA A 169 25.93 7.63 0.98
N ASP A 170 27.00 8.37 0.73
CA ASP A 170 28.32 8.08 1.29
C ASP A 170 28.34 8.39 2.79
N TYR A 171 27.53 9.37 3.23
CA TYR A 171 27.37 9.76 4.63
C TYR A 171 25.90 9.95 5.01
N LEU A 172 25.48 9.30 6.10
CA LEU A 172 24.24 9.58 6.81
C LEU A 172 24.57 10.28 8.13
N ILE A 173 23.96 11.43 8.39
CA ILE A 173 24.10 12.12 9.68
C ILE A 173 23.03 11.63 10.63
N SER A 174 23.46 11.23 11.83
CA SER A 174 22.58 10.78 12.91
C SER A 174 22.80 11.65 14.15
N PRO A 175 21.73 12.18 14.78
CA PRO A 175 21.84 13.00 15.97
C PRO A 175 22.09 12.18 17.25
N ASN A 176 21.71 10.90 17.27
CA ASN A 176 21.69 10.07 18.48
C ASN A 176 21.56 8.57 18.15
N PRO A 177 21.82 7.67 19.12
CA PRO A 177 21.67 6.22 18.94
C PRO A 177 20.28 5.78 18.45
N HIS A 178 19.21 6.47 18.86
CA HIS A 178 17.84 6.16 18.47
C HIS A 178 17.62 6.35 16.96
N THR A 179 18.13 7.44 16.39
CA THR A 179 18.05 7.70 14.94
C THR A 179 18.97 6.77 14.16
N THR A 180 20.13 6.43 14.73
CA THR A 180 21.01 5.39 14.18
C THR A 180 20.27 4.05 14.06
N GLU A 181 19.57 3.63 15.10
CA GLU A 181 18.77 2.40 15.10
C GLU A 181 17.66 2.45 14.06
N MET A 182 17.01 3.61 13.88
CA MET A 182 16.03 3.83 12.81
C MET A 182 16.59 3.52 11.42
N PHE A 183 17.77 4.03 11.09
CA PHE A 183 18.42 3.73 9.81
C PHE A 183 18.74 2.24 9.69
N VAL A 184 19.38 1.66 10.70
CA VAL A 184 19.88 0.28 10.63
C VAL A 184 18.74 -0.72 10.63
N LYS A 185 17.81 -0.66 11.59
CA LYS A 185 16.77 -1.67 11.79
C LYS A 185 15.47 -1.37 11.06
N ASN A 186 14.87 -0.19 11.27
CA ASN A 186 13.52 0.09 10.76
C ASN A 186 13.48 0.36 9.24
N TYR A 187 14.55 0.95 8.69
CA TYR A 187 14.79 1.01 7.24
C TYR A 187 15.55 -0.21 6.68
N ARG A 188 15.87 -1.19 7.54
CA ARG A 188 16.58 -2.43 7.21
C ARG A 188 17.84 -2.19 6.38
N LEU A 189 18.59 -1.13 6.69
CA LEU A 189 19.92 -0.95 6.10
C LEU A 189 20.87 -2.05 6.58
N ASN A 190 20.74 -2.46 7.85
CA ASN A 190 21.52 -3.51 8.50
C ASN A 190 23.03 -3.35 8.17
N GLU A 191 23.75 -4.45 8.07
CA GLU A 191 25.16 -4.48 7.65
C GLU A 191 25.34 -4.27 6.13
N ASN A 192 24.24 -4.12 5.38
CA ASN A 192 24.26 -3.88 3.93
C ASN A 192 24.55 -2.44 3.52
N TYR A 193 24.54 -1.47 4.44
CA TYR A 193 24.90 -0.10 4.12
C TYR A 193 26.43 0.07 4.07
N THR A 194 26.96 0.58 2.95
CA THR A 194 28.42 0.76 2.74
C THR A 194 28.91 2.18 2.91
N GLY A 195 28.02 3.13 3.20
CA GLY A 195 28.45 4.47 3.61
C GLY A 195 28.71 4.52 5.11
N GLN A 196 28.96 5.72 5.62
CA GLN A 196 29.23 5.94 7.04
C GLN A 196 28.01 6.59 7.70
N ILE A 197 27.60 6.07 8.87
CA ILE A 197 26.65 6.77 9.73
C ILE A 197 27.45 7.56 10.76
N ILE A 198 27.42 8.87 10.68
CA ILE A 198 28.10 9.78 11.61
C ILE A 198 27.09 10.13 12.70
N GLU A 199 27.24 9.52 13.88
CA GLU A 199 26.44 9.82 15.05
C GLU A 199 27.08 10.97 15.84
N SER A 200 26.63 12.19 15.58
CA SER A 200 27.34 13.42 15.97
C SER A 200 26.47 14.61 16.35
N GLY A 201 25.14 14.48 16.37
CA GLY A 201 24.22 15.62 16.39
C GLY A 201 23.83 16.07 14.98
N TYR A 202 22.86 16.99 14.87
CA TYR A 202 22.54 17.65 13.59
C TYR A 202 23.20 19.03 13.45
N PRO A 203 23.87 19.35 12.34
CA PRO A 203 24.47 20.68 12.12
C PRO A 203 23.52 21.86 12.38
N ARG A 204 22.23 21.72 12.08
CA ARG A 204 21.25 22.79 12.33
C ARG A 204 21.15 23.22 13.80
N ILE A 205 21.51 22.36 14.76
CA ILE A 205 21.34 22.66 16.18
C ILE A 205 22.25 23.78 16.66
N ASP A 206 23.42 23.96 16.03
CA ASP A 206 24.36 25.02 16.40
C ASP A 206 23.69 26.39 16.33
N GLN A 207 22.78 26.58 15.36
CA GLN A 207 22.02 27.81 15.15
C GLN A 207 21.12 28.18 16.34
N THR A 208 20.79 27.24 17.22
CA THR A 208 20.05 27.48 18.47
C THR A 208 20.94 28.09 19.56
N PHE A 209 22.26 27.86 19.49
CA PHE A 209 23.25 28.44 20.41
C PHE A 209 23.79 29.80 19.94
N HIS A 210 23.69 30.12 18.65
CA HIS A 210 24.25 31.36 18.10
C HIS A 210 23.53 32.63 18.62
N GLU A 211 24.31 33.61 19.09
CA GLU A 211 23.82 34.92 19.55
C GLU A 211 23.46 35.89 18.41
N ASN A 212 22.82 35.43 17.32
CA ASN A 212 22.42 36.32 16.22
C ASN A 212 20.97 36.80 16.33
N LYS A 213 20.60 37.24 17.53
CA LYS A 213 19.24 37.68 17.89
C LYS A 213 18.80 38.88 17.04
N ASP A 214 19.71 39.81 16.75
CA ASP A 214 19.40 41.05 16.03
C ASP A 214 19.01 40.81 14.57
N ASP A 215 19.73 39.96 13.85
CA ASP A 215 19.41 39.63 12.45
C ASP A 215 18.07 38.89 12.35
N LEU A 216 17.80 37.99 13.29
CA LEU A 216 16.52 37.28 13.36
C LEU A 216 15.36 38.25 13.64
N LEU A 217 15.51 39.14 14.63
CA LEU A 217 14.50 40.15 14.96
C LEU A 217 14.23 41.07 13.77
N LYS A 218 15.28 41.55 13.10
CA LYS A 218 15.15 42.35 11.88
C LYS A 218 14.36 41.60 10.80
N MET A 219 14.66 40.33 10.58
CA MET A 219 13.94 39.49 9.62
C MET A 219 12.45 39.35 9.99
N LEU A 220 12.14 39.13 11.27
CA LEU A 220 10.76 39.05 11.76
C LEU A 220 9.99 40.35 11.52
N PHE A 221 10.60 41.51 11.78
CA PHE A 221 10.01 42.81 11.47
C PHE A 221 9.82 43.04 9.96
N ASP A 222 10.79 42.66 9.13
CA ASP A 222 10.70 42.76 7.66
C ASP A 222 9.56 41.88 7.06
N PHE A 223 9.10 40.87 7.82
CA PHE A 223 7.95 40.05 7.50
C PHE A 223 6.64 40.50 8.16
N ASN A 224 6.65 41.61 8.92
CA ASN A 224 5.53 42.16 9.68
C ASN A 224 5.04 41.26 10.83
N VAL A 225 5.97 40.59 11.52
CA VAL A 225 5.67 39.92 12.79
C VAL A 225 5.73 40.96 13.91
N SER A 226 4.66 41.06 14.71
CA SER A 226 4.58 42.02 15.82
C SER A 226 5.18 41.40 17.08
N LEU A 227 6.16 42.09 17.68
CA LEU A 227 6.92 41.62 18.83
C LEU A 227 7.22 42.77 19.79
N ASP A 228 6.96 42.56 21.07
CA ASP A 228 7.45 43.41 22.16
C ASP A 228 8.77 42.84 22.67
N LEU A 229 9.86 43.58 22.48
CA LEU A 229 11.22 43.15 22.85
C LEU A 229 11.41 42.97 24.36
N GLY A 230 10.54 43.53 25.20
CA GLY A 230 10.57 43.38 26.65
C GLY A 230 9.88 42.11 27.18
N LYS A 231 9.12 41.41 26.32
CA LYS A 231 8.35 40.22 26.70
C LYS A 231 9.07 38.93 26.33
N LYS A 232 8.82 37.87 27.11
CA LYS A 232 9.26 36.50 26.81
C LYS A 232 8.55 35.94 25.56
N ILE A 233 8.99 34.82 25.00
CA ILE A 233 8.37 34.23 23.80
C ILE A 233 7.80 32.83 24.07
N ILE A 234 6.50 32.67 23.83
CA ILE A 234 5.85 31.36 23.65
C ILE A 234 5.74 31.07 22.16
N LEU A 235 6.21 29.90 21.72
CA LEU A 235 6.07 29.47 20.33
C LEU A 235 5.18 28.23 20.25
N TYR A 236 4.09 28.31 19.49
CA TYR A 236 3.25 27.16 19.15
C TYR A 236 3.60 26.58 17.77
N THR A 237 3.89 25.28 17.73
CA THR A 237 4.32 24.54 16.52
C THR A 237 3.52 23.26 16.28
N PRO A 238 2.30 23.35 15.72
CA PRO A 238 1.46 22.18 15.45
C PRO A 238 1.95 21.34 14.25
N THR A 239 1.77 20.02 14.33
CA THR A 239 2.04 19.05 13.27
C THR A 239 0.94 19.08 12.19
N PHE A 240 1.30 18.85 10.93
CA PHE A 240 0.35 18.73 9.82
C PHE A 240 -0.38 17.37 9.78
N LYS A 241 -1.69 17.41 9.51
CA LYS A 241 -2.63 16.29 9.65
C LYS A 241 -2.88 15.45 8.38
N GLY A 242 -2.15 15.71 7.30
CA GLY A 242 -2.19 14.90 6.07
C GLY A 242 -3.26 15.31 5.05
N ALA A 243 -3.30 14.62 3.90
CA ALA A 243 -4.06 15.04 2.72
C ALA A 243 -5.52 14.54 2.64
N ASP A 244 -5.93 13.62 3.51
CA ASP A 244 -7.29 13.05 3.50
C ASP A 244 -8.33 13.97 4.17
N LEU A 245 -7.87 14.83 5.08
CA LEU A 245 -8.66 15.93 5.60
C LEU A 245 -8.34 17.11 4.69
N SER A 246 -9.31 17.56 3.89
CA SER A 246 -9.18 18.85 3.23
C SER A 246 -8.85 19.86 4.31
N VAL A 247 -7.63 20.43 4.28
CA VAL A 247 -7.25 21.57 5.13
C VAL A 247 -8.35 22.61 4.95
N SER A 248 -9.18 22.76 5.96
CA SER A 248 -10.30 23.68 5.94
C SER A 248 -9.82 24.99 6.52
N ASP A 249 -10.46 26.10 6.13
CA ASP A 249 -10.26 27.38 6.82
C ASP A 249 -10.50 27.24 8.34
N GLY A 250 -11.24 26.21 8.77
CA GLY A 250 -11.49 25.86 10.17
C GLY A 250 -10.23 25.46 10.97
N GLU A 251 -9.24 24.76 10.39
CA GLU A 251 -8.01 24.38 11.13
C GLU A 251 -7.18 25.63 11.48
N ILE A 252 -7.04 26.55 10.53
CA ILE A 252 -6.33 27.82 10.75
C ILE A 252 -7.10 28.72 11.72
N ALA A 253 -8.44 28.77 11.61
CA ALA A 253 -9.29 29.52 12.52
C ALA A 253 -9.19 29.01 13.96
N GLN A 254 -9.20 27.68 14.16
CA GLN A 254 -8.99 27.04 15.46
C GLN A 254 -7.64 27.44 16.06
N ILE A 255 -6.54 27.27 15.31
CA ILE A 255 -5.19 27.64 15.77
C ILE A 255 -5.17 29.11 16.22
N HIS A 256 -5.77 30.00 15.43
CA HIS A 256 -5.84 31.41 15.79
C HIS A 256 -6.66 31.67 17.05
N GLN A 257 -7.85 31.07 17.19
CA GLN A 257 -8.74 31.29 18.34
C GLN A 257 -8.15 30.73 19.64
N GLU A 258 -7.67 29.49 19.63
CA GLU A 258 -7.07 28.87 20.82
C GLU A 258 -5.82 29.65 21.25
N MET A 259 -4.96 30.06 20.31
CA MET A 259 -3.82 30.92 20.66
C MET A 259 -4.21 32.36 21.01
N SER A 260 -5.41 32.82 20.65
CA SER A 260 -5.93 34.11 21.12
C SER A 260 -6.29 34.05 22.60
N LEU A 261 -6.82 32.92 23.08
CA LEU A 261 -7.07 32.71 24.51
C LEU A 261 -5.76 32.69 25.31
N VAL A 262 -4.71 32.06 24.77
CA VAL A 262 -3.36 32.11 25.37
C VAL A 262 -2.84 33.55 25.39
N ARG A 263 -3.00 34.32 24.29
CA ARG A 263 -2.63 35.74 24.26
C ARG A 263 -3.41 36.60 25.24
N GLU A 264 -4.71 36.37 25.39
CA GLU A 264 -5.55 37.09 26.35
C GLU A 264 -5.07 36.86 27.78
N ARG A 265 -4.70 35.61 28.11
CA ARG A 265 -4.27 35.24 29.46
C ARG A 265 -2.82 35.61 29.78
N PHE A 266 -1.91 35.49 28.81
CA PHE A 266 -0.46 35.59 29.04
C PHE A 266 0.22 36.73 28.25
N GLY A 267 -0.53 37.52 27.48
CA GLY A 267 0.01 38.53 26.57
C GLY A 267 0.67 39.74 27.23
N GLU A 268 0.49 39.94 28.53
CA GLU A 268 1.23 40.96 29.30
C GLU A 268 2.70 40.55 29.52
N GLU A 269 2.98 39.27 29.70
CA GLU A 269 4.33 38.73 29.95
C GLU A 269 4.98 38.12 28.68
N TYR A 270 4.17 37.56 27.77
CA TYR A 270 4.65 36.78 26.64
C TYR A 270 4.18 37.33 25.28
N ASN A 271 5.07 37.29 24.30
CA ASN A 271 4.74 37.23 22.88
C ASN A 271 4.33 35.79 22.54
N VAL A 272 3.09 35.57 22.07
CA VAL A 272 2.62 34.24 21.67
C VAL A 272 2.61 34.15 20.15
N LEU A 273 3.54 33.37 19.62
CA LEU A 273 3.82 33.23 18.18
C LEU A 273 3.41 31.84 17.68
N VAL A 274 3.10 31.75 16.38
CA VAL A 274 2.67 30.51 15.74
C VAL A 274 3.55 30.20 14.55
N LYS A 275 4.15 29.02 14.50
CA LYS A 275 4.82 28.51 13.29
C LYS A 275 4.14 27.23 12.83
N VAL A 276 3.33 27.35 11.78
CA VAL A 276 2.60 26.23 11.20
C VAL A 276 3.47 25.40 10.25
N HIS A 277 3.04 24.17 9.98
CA HIS A 277 3.71 23.33 8.99
C HIS A 277 3.70 23.98 7.58
N PRO A 278 4.77 23.82 6.79
CA PRO A 278 4.90 24.46 5.48
C PRO A 278 3.78 24.19 4.48
N PHE A 279 3.16 23.00 4.54
CA PHE A 279 2.04 22.64 3.67
C PHE A 279 0.80 23.53 3.87
N ILE A 280 0.62 24.09 5.07
CA ILE A 280 -0.52 24.96 5.41
C ILE A 280 -0.11 26.44 5.54
N TYR A 281 1.18 26.75 5.46
CA TYR A 281 1.69 28.12 5.57
C TYR A 281 1.04 29.09 4.58
N ASP A 282 0.92 28.73 3.31
CA ASP A 282 0.29 29.58 2.28
C ASP A 282 -1.20 29.87 2.55
N GLN A 283 -1.87 29.02 3.35
CA GLN A 283 -3.25 29.21 3.78
C GLN A 283 -3.29 30.08 5.03
N ALA A 284 -2.48 29.75 6.04
CA ALA A 284 -2.31 30.52 7.27
C ALA A 284 -1.95 31.99 6.99
N LYS A 285 -1.03 32.22 6.05
CA LYS A 285 -0.60 33.56 5.64
C LYS A 285 -1.73 34.43 5.05
N LYS A 286 -2.76 33.81 4.47
CA LYS A 286 -3.92 34.52 3.91
C LYS A 286 -4.99 34.82 4.97
N TYR A 287 -4.93 34.16 6.12
CA TYR A 287 -5.85 34.38 7.22
C TYR A 287 -5.40 35.60 8.03
N VAL A 288 -6.05 36.74 7.75
CA VAL A 288 -5.66 38.08 8.25
C VAL A 288 -5.45 38.12 9.78
N PRO A 289 -6.34 37.55 10.63
CA PRO A 289 -6.17 37.63 12.09
C PRO A 289 -4.90 36.94 12.63
N LEU A 290 -4.36 35.95 11.92
CA LEU A 290 -3.16 35.22 12.37
C LEU A 290 -1.86 35.87 11.87
N ARG A 291 -1.92 36.76 10.88
CA ARG A 291 -0.75 37.23 10.11
C ARG A 291 0.34 37.88 10.96
N GLU A 292 -0.02 38.66 11.97
CA GLU A 292 0.93 39.39 12.83
C GLU A 292 1.69 38.47 13.81
N PHE A 293 1.14 37.28 14.08
CA PHE A 293 1.70 36.29 15.00
C PHE A 293 2.32 35.09 14.28
N LEU A 294 2.14 35.02 12.95
CA LEU A 294 2.57 33.90 12.11
C LEU A 294 4.04 34.05 11.73
N ILE A 295 4.85 33.10 12.17
CA ILE A 295 6.24 33.00 11.76
C ILE A 295 6.33 32.54 10.30
N PRO A 296 7.07 33.25 9.43
CA PRO A 296 7.32 32.82 8.06
C PRO A 296 7.98 31.44 7.94
N ASP A 297 7.61 30.67 6.91
CA ASP A 297 8.24 29.36 6.63
C ASP A 297 9.74 29.48 6.30
N ILE A 298 10.12 30.60 5.67
CA ILE A 298 11.50 30.86 5.24
C ILE A 298 12.47 31.09 6.42
N ILE A 299 11.96 31.44 7.61
CA ILE A 299 12.79 31.62 8.80
C ILE A 299 13.21 30.25 9.33
N ASP A 300 14.51 30.05 9.47
CA ASP A 300 15.08 28.83 10.02
C ASP A 300 14.58 28.58 11.44
N THR A 301 14.15 27.35 11.71
CA THR A 301 13.49 27.00 12.97
C THR A 301 14.51 27.00 14.12
N ASN A 302 15.73 26.51 13.90
CA ASN A 302 16.74 26.42 14.97
C ASN A 302 17.24 27.80 15.39
N LYS A 303 17.35 28.77 14.45
CA LYS A 303 17.59 30.19 14.79
C LYS A 303 16.48 30.74 15.69
N LEU A 304 15.21 30.44 15.36
CA LEU A 304 14.07 30.88 16.16
C LEU A 304 14.06 30.26 17.56
N LEU A 305 14.35 28.97 17.69
CA LEU A 305 14.34 28.26 18.98
C LEU A 305 15.30 28.88 20.01
N GLY A 306 16.40 29.51 19.58
CA GLY A 306 17.36 30.17 20.47
C GLY A 306 16.78 31.36 21.26
N ILE A 307 15.68 31.95 20.80
CA ILE A 307 15.00 33.08 21.48
C ILE A 307 13.66 32.69 22.11
N VAL A 308 13.21 31.45 21.97
CA VAL A 308 11.93 30.98 22.55
C VAL A 308 12.13 30.67 24.03
N ASP A 309 11.18 31.08 24.87
CA ASP A 309 11.18 30.84 26.33
C ASP A 309 10.34 29.63 26.73
N CYS A 310 9.28 29.33 25.97
CA CYS A 310 8.44 28.15 26.17
C CYS A 310 7.94 27.62 24.81
N LEU A 311 8.12 26.31 24.59
CA LEU A 311 7.68 25.64 23.38
C LEU A 311 6.35 24.93 23.64
N ILE A 312 5.33 25.22 22.83
CA ILE A 312 4.10 24.43 22.75
C ILE A 312 4.15 23.66 21.42
N THR A 313 4.04 22.35 21.49
CA THR A 313 4.04 21.48 20.30
C THR A 313 3.11 20.29 20.53
N ASP A 314 3.10 19.32 19.62
CA ASP A 314 2.28 18.11 19.69
C ASP A 314 3.16 16.89 19.39
N TYR A 315 2.83 16.10 18.37
CA TYR A 315 3.64 14.98 17.90
C TYR A 315 4.82 15.42 17.00
N SER A 316 5.42 16.58 17.21
CA SER A 316 6.49 17.07 16.34
C SER A 316 7.88 16.67 16.83
N SER A 317 8.80 16.34 15.91
CA SER A 317 10.20 16.08 16.27
C SER A 317 10.96 17.34 16.73
N ILE A 318 10.34 18.52 16.63
CA ILE A 318 10.95 19.81 17.01
C ILE A 318 11.34 19.87 18.49
N PHE A 319 10.65 19.14 19.38
CA PHE A 319 10.98 19.20 20.80
C PHE A 319 12.37 18.60 21.08
N PHE A 320 12.82 17.61 20.28
CA PHE A 320 14.17 17.06 20.44
C PHE A 320 15.22 18.14 20.22
N ASP A 321 15.06 18.95 19.18
CA ASP A 321 15.93 20.11 18.89
C ASP A 321 15.84 21.20 19.96
N TYR A 322 14.75 21.26 20.74
CA TYR A 322 14.58 22.26 21.79
C TYR A 322 15.15 21.83 23.15
N LEU A 323 15.42 20.53 23.36
CA LEU A 323 15.96 20.00 24.62
C LEU A 323 17.29 20.66 25.03
N VAL A 324 18.07 21.17 24.07
CA VAL A 324 19.35 21.85 24.33
C VAL A 324 19.19 23.16 25.09
N THR A 325 17.98 23.74 25.10
CA THR A 325 17.71 25.04 25.72
C THR A 325 17.47 24.97 27.23
N ASP A 326 17.19 23.77 27.77
CA ASP A 326 16.75 23.55 29.15
C ASP A 326 15.47 24.31 29.55
N LYS A 327 14.70 24.76 28.55
CA LYS A 327 13.46 25.54 28.74
C LYS A 327 12.20 24.66 28.69
N PRO A 328 11.07 25.12 29.26
CA PRO A 328 9.82 24.38 29.30
C PRO A 328 9.24 23.98 27.93
N ILE A 329 8.66 22.78 27.88
CA ILE A 329 7.97 22.19 26.72
C ILE A 329 6.59 21.73 27.16
N LEU A 330 5.54 22.05 26.39
CA LEU A 330 4.19 21.54 26.59
C LEU A 330 3.69 20.85 25.32
N PHE A 331 2.93 19.77 25.50
CA PHE A 331 2.40 18.95 24.42
C PHE A 331 0.89 19.13 24.32
N TYR A 332 0.41 19.88 23.33
CA TYR A 332 -1.00 20.11 23.06
C TYR A 332 -1.56 19.11 22.03
N CYS A 333 -2.14 18.02 22.53
CA CYS A 333 -2.45 16.78 21.84
C CYS A 333 -3.96 16.53 21.63
N TRP A 334 -4.74 17.58 21.39
CA TRP A 334 -6.20 17.54 21.26
C TRP A 334 -6.73 16.64 20.13
N ASP A 335 -5.88 16.27 19.18
CA ASP A 335 -6.18 15.47 18.00
C ASP A 335 -5.47 14.11 17.98
N ASP A 336 -5.14 13.54 19.13
CA ASP A 336 -4.45 12.25 19.15
C ASP A 336 -5.16 11.13 18.39
N ASP A 337 -6.47 11.09 18.51
CA ASP A 337 -7.37 10.18 17.80
C ASP A 337 -7.26 10.31 16.28
N LEU A 338 -6.95 11.49 15.75
CA LEU A 338 -6.68 11.70 14.32
C LEU A 338 -5.30 11.17 13.94
N TYR A 339 -4.34 11.28 14.85
CA TYR A 339 -2.92 11.13 14.57
C TYR A 339 -2.39 9.71 14.82
N SER A 340 -2.75 9.09 15.94
CA SER A 340 -2.34 7.75 16.38
C SER A 340 -2.75 6.65 15.40
N ASN A 341 -3.97 6.72 14.86
CA ASN A 341 -4.54 5.70 13.98
C ASN A 341 -3.77 5.52 12.65
N LYS A 342 -2.99 6.52 12.19
CA LYS A 342 -2.37 6.50 10.86
C LYS A 342 -0.86 6.25 10.83
N ARG A 343 -0.13 6.48 11.94
CA ARG A 343 1.35 6.56 11.88
C ARG A 343 2.13 5.79 12.93
N GLY A 344 1.49 5.14 13.91
CA GLY A 344 2.21 4.51 15.04
C GLY A 344 3.10 5.50 15.81
N LYS A 345 3.50 5.15 17.03
CA LYS A 345 4.39 6.00 17.85
C LYS A 345 5.48 5.13 18.49
N TYR A 346 6.65 5.72 18.69
CA TYR A 346 7.73 5.09 19.47
C TYR A 346 7.69 5.46 20.95
N PHE A 347 6.79 6.36 21.35
CA PHE A 347 6.76 6.98 22.67
C PHE A 347 5.35 6.99 23.22
N GLU A 348 5.26 6.64 24.49
CA GLU A 348 4.08 6.86 25.32
C GLU A 348 4.11 8.27 25.93
N TYR A 349 2.95 8.74 26.41
CA TYR A 349 2.80 10.12 26.89
C TYR A 349 3.56 10.43 28.18
N ASP A 350 3.73 9.42 29.04
CA ASP A 350 4.46 9.50 30.29
C ASP A 350 5.98 9.55 30.09
N GLU A 351 6.48 9.24 28.89
CA GLU A 351 7.90 9.35 28.52
C GLU A 351 8.29 10.76 28.02
N LEU A 352 7.32 11.66 27.82
CA LEU A 352 7.57 12.99 27.28
C LEU A 352 8.23 13.93 28.31
N PRO A 353 9.08 14.89 27.85
CA PRO A 353 9.81 15.81 28.72
C PRO A 353 8.95 16.97 29.27
N GLY A 354 7.63 16.90 29.15
CA GLY A 354 6.72 17.98 29.53
C GLY A 354 5.26 17.54 29.53
N PRO A 355 4.35 18.35 30.10
CA PRO A 355 2.97 17.96 30.30
C PRO A 355 2.16 17.90 29.00
N VAL A 356 1.23 16.95 28.94
CA VAL A 356 0.34 16.72 27.80
C VAL A 356 -1.05 17.27 28.09
N ALA A 357 -1.55 18.20 27.28
CA ALA A 357 -2.88 18.79 27.34
C ALA A 357 -3.75 18.31 26.17
N PHE A 358 -5.00 17.90 26.44
CA PHE A 358 -5.92 17.43 25.40
C PHE A 358 -6.98 18.48 25.00
N ASN A 359 -7.07 19.60 25.70
CA ASN A 359 -7.87 20.75 25.30
C ASN A 359 -7.19 22.06 25.76
N ILE A 360 -7.70 23.20 25.29
CA ILE A 360 -7.10 24.51 25.56
C ILE A 360 -7.20 24.93 27.03
N ASP A 361 -8.25 24.50 27.76
CA ASP A 361 -8.42 24.81 29.18
C ASP A 361 -7.33 24.13 30.02
N GLU A 362 -7.01 22.86 29.72
CA GLU A 362 -5.89 22.14 30.30
C GLU A 362 -4.54 22.78 29.94
N LEU A 363 -4.37 23.23 28.69
CA LEU A 363 -3.13 23.89 28.26
C LEU A 363 -2.90 25.20 29.03
N ILE A 364 -3.93 26.03 29.17
CA ILE A 364 -3.86 27.27 29.96
C ILE A 364 -3.52 26.96 31.42
N THR A 365 -4.20 25.98 32.03
CA THR A 365 -3.93 25.58 33.41
C THR A 365 -2.47 25.14 33.60
N LYS A 366 -1.93 24.36 32.65
CA LYS A 366 -0.52 23.92 32.69
C LYS A 366 0.47 25.07 32.49
N LEU A 367 0.11 26.09 31.70
CA LEU A 367 0.90 27.30 31.55
C LEU A 367 0.86 28.20 32.80
N GLU A 368 -0.26 28.25 33.52
CA GLU A 368 -0.36 28.99 34.79
C GLU A 368 0.57 28.42 35.86
N HIS A 369 0.76 27.09 35.86
CA HIS A 369 1.62 26.36 36.80
C HIS A 369 2.95 25.91 36.16
N LEU A 370 3.49 26.68 35.20
CA LEU A 370 4.62 26.25 34.38
C LEU A 370 5.86 25.80 35.18
N ASP A 371 6.23 26.55 36.22
CA ASP A 371 7.37 26.23 37.08
C ASP A 371 7.18 24.90 37.84
N GLU A 372 5.97 24.65 38.34
CA GLU A 372 5.62 23.39 38.99
C GLU A 372 5.66 22.23 37.99
N GLN A 373 5.13 22.43 36.77
CA GLN A 373 5.21 21.43 35.71
C GLN A 373 6.66 21.13 35.34
N GLN A 374 7.53 22.13 35.26
CA GLN A 374 8.93 21.93 34.94
C GLN A 374 9.63 21.06 35.99
N GLU A 375 9.33 21.23 37.28
CA GLU A 375 9.90 20.38 38.34
C GLU A 375 9.34 18.95 38.28
N ILE A 376 8.04 18.76 38.00
CA ILE A 376 7.42 17.43 37.81
C ILE A 376 8.10 16.65 36.68
N TYR A 377 8.36 17.29 35.55
CA TYR A 377 8.89 16.63 34.34
C TYR A 377 10.42 16.68 34.23
N LYS A 378 11.12 17.24 35.22
CA LYS A 378 12.59 17.40 35.22
C LYS A 378 13.36 16.09 35.02
N ALA A 379 12.89 15.00 35.63
CA ALA A 379 13.48 13.68 35.47
C ALA A 379 13.36 13.18 34.02
N ASN A 380 12.16 13.28 33.43
CA ASN A 380 11.93 12.93 32.03
C ASN A 380 12.74 13.81 31.09
N TYR A 381 12.78 15.12 31.32
CA TYR A 381 13.56 16.06 30.53
C TYR A 381 15.04 15.67 30.51
N LYS A 382 15.62 15.35 31.67
CA LYS A 382 17.01 14.89 31.78
C LYS A 382 17.24 13.59 31.02
N LEU A 383 16.36 12.60 31.17
CA LEU A 383 16.44 11.32 30.45
C LEU A 383 16.37 11.52 28.93
N CYS A 384 15.44 12.36 28.47
CA CYS A 384 15.35 12.73 27.06
C CYS A 384 16.63 13.42 26.58
N LYS A 385 17.20 14.34 27.37
CA LYS A 385 18.41 15.07 27.01
C LYS A 385 19.60 14.12 26.82
N GLU A 386 19.84 13.24 27.79
CA GLU A 386 20.90 12.23 27.75
C GLU A 386 20.74 11.26 26.56
N LYS A 387 19.50 10.90 26.22
CA LYS A 387 19.20 9.96 25.14
C LYS A 387 19.28 10.57 23.75
N PHE A 388 18.81 11.81 23.57
CA PHE A 388 18.53 12.36 22.23
C PHE A 388 19.43 13.50 21.79
N VAL A 389 20.05 14.24 22.71
CA VAL A 389 20.96 15.34 22.37
C VAL A 389 22.36 15.19 22.99
N PRO A 390 22.96 13.98 23.03
CA PRO A 390 24.25 13.77 23.70
C PRO A 390 25.43 14.46 22.99
N TYR A 391 25.26 14.89 21.74
CA TYR A 391 26.32 15.51 20.92
C TYR A 391 26.07 16.99 20.60
N ASP A 392 24.94 17.56 21.01
CA ASP A 392 24.50 18.89 20.60
C ASP A 392 25.09 19.97 21.52
N ASP A 393 26.34 20.34 21.26
CA ASP A 393 27.18 21.23 22.08
C ASP A 393 27.51 22.58 21.40
N GLY A 394 26.82 22.89 20.31
CA GLY A 394 27.06 24.09 19.50
C GLY A 394 28.26 23.98 18.56
N GLN A 395 28.91 22.81 18.45
CA GLN A 395 30.05 22.56 17.56
C GLN A 395 29.80 21.40 16.59
N VAL A 396 28.54 21.04 16.34
CA VAL A 396 28.17 19.88 15.52
C VAL A 396 28.56 20.09 14.06
N THR A 397 28.36 21.29 13.52
CA THR A 397 28.65 21.61 12.12
C THR A 397 30.13 21.50 11.83
N ALA A 398 30.98 22.08 12.70
CA ALA A 398 32.43 21.99 12.59
C ALA A 398 32.88 20.52 12.57
N ARG A 399 32.41 19.73 13.54
CA ARG A 399 32.67 18.29 13.65
C ARG A 399 32.30 17.52 12.38
N VAL A 400 31.11 17.74 11.84
CA VAL A 400 30.65 17.08 10.61
C VAL A 400 31.49 17.49 9.41
N VAL A 401 31.88 18.77 9.31
CA VAL A 401 32.73 19.27 8.22
C VAL A 401 34.13 18.65 8.29
N GLU A 402 34.75 18.59 9.47
CA GLU A 402 36.07 17.97 9.65
C GLU A 402 36.08 16.49 9.25
N ILE A 403 35.07 15.72 9.67
CA ILE A 403 34.96 14.29 9.34
C ILE A 403 34.77 14.07 7.84
N ILE A 404 33.94 14.89 7.18
CA ILE A 404 33.53 14.65 5.79
C ILE A 404 34.45 15.31 4.77
N PHE A 405 34.80 16.58 4.96
CA PHE A 405 35.56 17.38 3.99
C PHE A 405 37.06 17.23 4.22
N ASN A 406 37.50 17.25 5.48
CA ASN A 406 38.92 17.13 5.82
C ASN A 406 39.35 15.67 6.10
N LYS A 407 38.39 14.75 6.17
CA LYS A 407 38.61 13.30 6.40
C LYS A 407 39.30 13.01 7.74
N GLU A 408 39.06 13.85 8.75
CA GLU A 408 39.62 13.66 10.07
C GLU A 408 38.86 12.61 10.90
N THR A 409 39.57 11.99 11.85
CA THR A 409 38.96 11.10 12.85
C THR A 409 38.93 11.82 14.19
N LEU A 410 37.73 12.10 14.70
CA LEU A 410 37.54 12.84 15.95
C LEU A 410 37.21 11.91 17.11
N LEU A 411 37.85 12.16 18.27
CA LEU A 411 37.54 11.45 19.52
C LEU A 411 36.16 11.86 20.05
N GLY A 412 35.40 10.90 20.58
CA GLY A 412 34.08 11.14 21.18
C GLY A 412 32.91 11.16 20.18
N VAL A 413 33.17 11.00 18.88
CA VAL A 413 32.13 10.88 17.85
C VAL A 413 32.06 9.44 17.38
N LYS A 414 30.85 8.87 17.35
CA LYS A 414 30.67 7.48 16.90
C LYS A 414 30.42 7.46 15.39
N VAL A 415 31.43 7.08 14.62
CA VAL A 415 31.30 6.82 13.18
C VAL A 415 31.11 5.34 12.95
N ILE A 416 29.91 4.94 12.53
CA ILE A 416 29.58 3.56 12.21
C ILE A 416 30.01 3.29 10.77
N GLN A 417 30.97 2.39 10.64
CA GLN A 417 31.57 1.98 9.37
C GLN A 417 31.03 0.62 8.93
N PRO A 418 30.96 0.35 7.62
CA PRO A 418 30.70 -0.99 7.11
C PRO A 418 31.87 -1.90 7.47
N THR A 419 31.69 -2.72 8.49
CA THR A 419 32.74 -3.63 9.01
C THR A 419 32.37 -5.10 8.84
N SER A 420 31.27 -5.40 8.14
CA SER A 420 30.82 -6.77 7.97
C SER A 420 31.80 -7.58 7.13
N CYS A 421 32.17 -8.75 7.65
CA CYS A 421 32.88 -9.79 6.92
C CYS A 421 31.92 -10.80 6.27
N LYS A 422 30.61 -10.59 6.37
CA LYS A 422 29.59 -11.47 5.82
C LYS A 422 29.58 -11.40 4.30
N LYS A 423 29.23 -12.52 3.67
CA LYS A 423 29.00 -12.58 2.22
C LYS A 423 27.67 -11.92 1.87
N ARG A 424 27.68 -11.08 0.84
CA ARG A 424 26.53 -10.26 0.46
C ARG A 424 25.81 -10.84 -0.74
N LEU A 425 24.52 -11.08 -0.57
CA LEU A 425 23.64 -11.65 -1.59
C LEU A 425 22.65 -10.59 -2.07
N LEU A 426 22.58 -10.40 -3.38
CA LEU A 426 21.50 -9.65 -4.04
C LEU A 426 20.51 -10.65 -4.63
N ILE A 427 19.23 -10.59 -4.25
CA ILE A 427 18.22 -11.54 -4.73
C ILE A 427 17.03 -10.79 -5.36
N TYR A 428 16.68 -11.16 -6.59
CA TYR A 428 15.38 -10.81 -7.19
C TYR A 428 14.41 -12.00 -7.04
N PRO A 429 13.39 -11.93 -6.16
CA PRO A 429 12.50 -13.06 -5.86
C PRO A 429 11.35 -13.25 -6.86
N GLY A 430 11.17 -12.32 -7.79
CA GLY A 430 10.00 -12.29 -8.67
C GLY A 430 8.94 -11.28 -8.21
N GLY A 431 7.69 -11.52 -8.62
CA GLY A 431 6.58 -10.58 -8.40
C GLY A 431 5.94 -10.64 -7.01
N MET A 432 6.42 -11.50 -6.09
CA MET A 432 5.84 -11.71 -4.75
C MET A 432 4.34 -12.04 -4.73
N ARG A 433 3.81 -12.61 -5.82
CA ARG A 433 2.43 -13.12 -5.89
C ARG A 433 2.36 -14.48 -5.22
N SER A 434 1.26 -14.81 -4.57
CA SER A 434 1.08 -16.14 -3.95
C SER A 434 1.17 -17.24 -5.02
N ASN A 435 2.31 -17.91 -5.06
CA ASN A 435 2.66 -18.99 -5.98
C ASN A 435 3.89 -19.74 -5.43
N GLY A 436 4.25 -20.86 -6.08
CA GLY A 436 5.37 -21.70 -5.64
C GLY A 436 6.74 -21.00 -5.58
N ILE A 437 7.02 -20.06 -6.50
CA ILE A 437 8.30 -19.31 -6.51
C ILE A 437 8.39 -18.43 -5.26
N THR A 438 7.33 -17.69 -4.94
CA THR A 438 7.30 -16.83 -3.74
C THR A 438 7.39 -17.67 -2.47
N SER A 439 6.67 -18.79 -2.37
CA SER A 439 6.75 -19.70 -1.21
C SER A 439 8.15 -20.27 -1.02
N SER A 440 8.80 -20.69 -2.12
CA SER A 440 10.18 -21.19 -2.12
C SER A 440 11.17 -20.13 -1.68
N PHE A 441 11.04 -18.91 -2.23
CA PHE A 441 11.88 -17.78 -1.87
C PHE A 441 11.75 -17.42 -0.39
N LEU A 442 10.52 -17.35 0.14
CA LEU A 442 10.29 -17.03 1.55
C LEU A 442 10.90 -18.10 2.47
N SER A 443 10.74 -19.38 2.12
CA SER A 443 11.36 -20.48 2.85
C SER A 443 12.89 -20.41 2.82
N LEU A 444 13.46 -20.03 1.66
CA LEU A 444 14.91 -19.87 1.49
C LEU A 444 15.44 -18.76 2.39
N VAL A 445 14.88 -17.55 2.32
CA VAL A 445 15.37 -16.43 3.14
C VAL A 445 15.14 -16.63 4.63
N GLN A 446 14.17 -17.45 5.03
CA GLN A 446 13.99 -17.84 6.43
C GLN A 446 15.02 -18.88 6.90
N SER A 447 15.66 -19.59 5.96
CA SER A 447 16.65 -20.66 6.24
C SER A 447 18.11 -20.21 6.08
N ILE A 448 18.35 -19.00 5.56
CA ILE A 448 19.72 -18.44 5.41
C ILE A 448 20.36 -18.20 6.78
N ASN A 449 21.65 -18.50 6.89
CA ASN A 449 22.47 -18.21 8.06
C ASN A 449 22.94 -16.75 8.02
N TYR A 450 22.28 -15.88 8.78
CA TYR A 450 22.58 -14.44 8.81
C TYR A 450 23.81 -14.07 9.67
N GLU A 451 24.45 -15.04 10.30
CA GLU A 451 25.80 -14.85 10.87
C GLU A 451 26.88 -14.85 9.78
N GLU A 452 26.60 -15.47 8.62
CA GLU A 452 27.55 -15.58 7.50
C GLU A 452 27.14 -14.75 6.28
N TYR A 453 25.84 -14.46 6.11
CA TYR A 453 25.31 -13.83 4.91
C TYR A 453 24.44 -12.60 5.21
N ASP A 454 24.65 -11.54 4.43
CA ASP A 454 23.77 -10.39 4.36
C ASP A 454 22.95 -10.43 3.06
N VAL A 455 21.64 -10.18 3.15
CA VAL A 455 20.73 -10.32 2.01
C VAL A 455 20.07 -8.98 1.68
N VAL A 456 20.16 -8.59 0.41
CA VAL A 456 19.39 -7.49 -0.18
C VAL A 456 18.39 -8.06 -1.19
N CYS A 457 17.11 -7.82 -0.96
CA CYS A 457 16.05 -8.19 -1.89
C CYS A 457 15.63 -7.02 -2.76
N LEU A 458 15.66 -7.23 -4.07
CA LEU A 458 15.22 -6.26 -5.05
C LEU A 458 13.79 -6.60 -5.47
N LEU A 459 12.83 -5.73 -5.17
CA LEU A 459 11.40 -5.96 -5.36
C LEU A 459 10.83 -5.10 -6.49
N ASP A 460 9.79 -5.61 -7.16
CA ASP A 460 8.98 -4.81 -8.09
C ASP A 460 7.93 -3.98 -7.35
N ASN A 461 7.11 -3.22 -8.07
CA ASN A 461 6.01 -2.47 -7.49
C ASN A 461 5.00 -3.40 -6.82
N ILE A 462 4.95 -3.35 -5.49
CA ILE A 462 3.96 -4.02 -4.64
C ILE A 462 2.64 -3.24 -4.72
N ARG A 463 1.56 -3.88 -5.17
CA ARG A 463 0.25 -3.22 -5.37
C ARG A 463 -0.92 -3.98 -4.80
N ALA A 464 -0.85 -5.31 -4.78
CA ALA A 464 -1.94 -6.16 -4.32
C ALA A 464 -1.72 -6.65 -2.89
N LEU A 465 -2.81 -6.95 -2.19
CA LEU A 465 -2.80 -7.34 -0.78
C LEU A 465 -1.99 -8.62 -0.53
N ASP A 466 -2.09 -9.61 -1.42
CA ASP A 466 -1.28 -10.83 -1.37
C ASP A 466 0.22 -10.53 -1.41
N GLN A 467 0.64 -9.60 -2.28
CA GLN A 467 2.04 -9.18 -2.36
C GLN A 467 2.50 -8.45 -1.09
N ILE A 468 1.64 -7.62 -0.49
CA ILE A 468 1.96 -6.90 0.76
C ILE A 468 2.17 -7.91 1.89
N LYS A 469 1.27 -8.90 2.03
CA LYS A 469 1.40 -9.98 3.02
C LYS A 469 2.69 -10.78 2.81
N ASN A 470 2.96 -11.22 1.58
CA ASN A 470 4.17 -12.00 1.29
C ASN A 470 5.48 -11.20 1.54
N VAL A 471 5.50 -9.88 1.31
CA VAL A 471 6.67 -9.05 1.63
C VAL A 471 6.83 -8.84 3.14
N ALA A 472 5.72 -8.81 3.90
CA ALA A 472 5.78 -8.73 5.37
C ALA A 472 6.41 -9.98 5.99
N ASP A 473 6.25 -11.16 5.37
CA ASP A 473 6.86 -12.43 5.79
C ASP A 473 8.39 -12.50 5.56
N ILE A 474 8.98 -11.50 4.88
CA ILE A 474 10.45 -11.44 4.68
C ILE A 474 11.12 -11.03 6.01
N PRO A 475 12.11 -11.82 6.51
CA PRO A 475 12.83 -11.54 7.75
C PRO A 475 13.36 -10.09 7.88
N LYS A 476 13.33 -9.53 9.09
CA LYS A 476 13.70 -8.11 9.34
C LYS A 476 15.18 -7.78 9.05
N ASN A 477 16.05 -8.77 9.12
CA ASN A 477 17.48 -8.67 8.77
C ASN A 477 17.73 -8.62 7.25
N VAL A 478 16.72 -8.86 6.41
CA VAL A 478 16.82 -8.69 4.95
C VAL A 478 16.52 -7.24 4.56
N SER A 479 17.46 -6.61 3.85
CA SER A 479 17.27 -5.27 3.29
C SER A 479 16.34 -5.30 2.07
N LEU A 480 15.47 -4.31 1.93
CA LEU A 480 14.49 -4.25 0.84
C LEU A 480 14.74 -3.02 -0.05
N LEU A 481 14.95 -3.25 -1.35
CA LEU A 481 15.02 -2.22 -2.38
C LEU A 481 13.91 -2.42 -3.41
N PHE A 482 13.44 -1.33 -4.03
CA PHE A 482 12.29 -1.39 -4.93
C PHE A 482 12.59 -0.74 -6.29
N ARG A 483 11.91 -1.24 -7.31
CA ARG A 483 11.92 -0.67 -8.65
C ARG A 483 11.22 0.69 -8.73
N PHE A 484 11.67 1.51 -9.69
CA PHE A 484 10.97 2.71 -10.16
C PHE A 484 10.45 2.53 -11.59
N ASP A 485 9.34 3.19 -11.91
CA ASP A 485 8.61 2.99 -13.17
C ASP A 485 9.37 3.43 -14.43
N ILE A 486 10.40 4.27 -14.30
CA ILE A 486 11.14 4.85 -15.43
C ILE A 486 12.65 4.65 -15.19
N SER A 487 13.30 3.97 -16.14
CA SER A 487 14.77 3.82 -16.19
C SER A 487 15.45 5.07 -16.75
N ASN A 488 16.70 5.30 -16.35
CA ASN A 488 17.54 6.40 -16.82
C ASN A 488 18.11 6.14 -18.22
N PHE A 489 17.22 6.14 -19.22
CA PHE A 489 17.58 5.95 -20.63
C PHE A 489 17.29 7.22 -21.43
N THR A 490 18.22 7.57 -22.30
CA THR A 490 17.96 8.46 -23.42
C THR A 490 16.97 7.82 -24.40
N ALA A 491 16.34 8.61 -25.26
CA ALA A 491 15.43 8.09 -26.28
C ALA A 491 16.07 6.99 -27.16
N LYS A 492 17.37 7.12 -27.49
CA LYS A 492 18.13 6.14 -28.29
C LYS A 492 18.32 4.82 -27.54
N GLU A 493 18.76 4.89 -26.30
CA GLU A 493 19.00 3.70 -25.44
C GLU A 493 17.70 2.94 -25.16
N TYR A 494 16.57 3.65 -25.01
CA TYR A 494 15.27 2.99 -24.87
C TYR A 494 14.93 2.11 -26.08
N TYR A 495 15.24 2.54 -27.31
CA TYR A 495 15.01 1.71 -28.50
C TYR A 495 15.92 0.47 -28.52
N GLN A 496 17.17 0.60 -28.06
CA GLN A 496 18.08 -0.52 -27.90
C GLN A 496 17.54 -1.52 -26.87
N ASP A 497 17.10 -1.03 -25.71
CA ASP A 497 16.50 -1.84 -24.65
C ASP A 497 15.25 -2.59 -25.12
N MET A 498 14.35 -1.88 -25.80
CA MET A 498 13.13 -2.46 -26.35
C MET A 498 13.43 -3.52 -27.42
N HIS A 499 14.47 -3.33 -28.24
CA HIS A 499 14.89 -4.33 -29.21
C HIS A 499 15.30 -5.64 -28.52
N ILE A 500 16.15 -5.54 -27.49
CA ILE A 500 16.61 -6.68 -26.70
C ILE A 500 15.43 -7.34 -25.99
N HIS A 501 14.52 -6.56 -25.41
CA HIS A 501 13.35 -7.10 -24.73
C HIS A 501 12.41 -7.88 -25.66
N LEU A 502 12.27 -7.46 -26.92
CA LEU A 502 11.34 -8.10 -27.86
C LEU A 502 11.95 -9.25 -28.66
N LYS A 503 13.27 -9.26 -28.87
CA LYS A 503 13.95 -10.20 -29.77
C LYS A 503 15.05 -11.01 -29.12
N GLY A 504 15.43 -10.70 -27.89
CA GLY A 504 16.63 -11.21 -27.25
C GLY A 504 17.92 -10.70 -27.94
N VAL A 505 19.05 -11.17 -27.42
CA VAL A 505 20.36 -11.04 -28.04
C VAL A 505 20.55 -12.18 -29.03
N LYS A 506 20.91 -11.87 -30.27
CA LYS A 506 21.19 -12.92 -31.26
C LYS A 506 22.57 -13.53 -31.01
N LYS A 507 22.67 -14.85 -31.16
CA LYS A 507 23.96 -15.56 -31.14
C LYS A 507 24.95 -14.93 -32.13
N GLY A 508 26.19 -14.69 -31.69
CA GLY A 508 27.24 -13.99 -32.45
C GLY A 508 27.07 -12.46 -32.50
N LYS A 509 26.14 -11.89 -31.72
CA LYS A 509 25.93 -10.44 -31.55
C LYS A 509 25.87 -10.05 -30.07
N GLU A 510 26.60 -10.79 -29.24
CA GLU A 510 26.67 -10.59 -27.79
C GLU A 510 27.25 -9.22 -27.45
N ASP A 511 28.12 -8.67 -28.31
CA ASP A 511 28.68 -7.31 -28.28
C ASP A 511 27.63 -6.20 -28.34
N LYS A 512 26.43 -6.50 -28.87
CA LYS A 512 25.33 -5.51 -29.00
C LYS A 512 24.50 -5.35 -27.74
N TYR A 513 24.80 -6.09 -26.69
CA TYR A 513 24.14 -5.95 -25.40
C TYR A 513 24.72 -4.74 -24.64
N PRO A 514 23.92 -3.71 -24.33
CA PRO A 514 24.41 -2.43 -23.84
C PRO A 514 24.63 -2.47 -22.31
N ASN A 515 25.71 -3.08 -21.85
CA ASN A 515 26.02 -3.19 -20.41
C ASN A 515 25.95 -1.82 -19.69
N GLU A 516 26.59 -0.80 -20.26
CA GLU A 516 26.71 0.55 -19.65
C GLU A 516 25.35 1.17 -19.29
N ILE A 517 24.30 0.94 -20.09
CA ILE A 517 22.97 1.52 -19.81
C ILE A 517 22.32 0.84 -18.60
N TYR A 518 22.53 -0.48 -18.48
CA TYR A 518 21.99 -1.27 -17.38
C TYR A 518 22.77 -1.03 -16.10
N GLU A 519 24.11 -0.95 -16.17
CA GLU A 519 24.96 -0.60 -15.02
C GLU A 519 24.60 0.79 -14.46
N ARG A 520 24.31 1.77 -15.33
CA ARG A 520 23.84 3.09 -14.89
C ARG A 520 22.48 3.00 -14.19
N ASP A 521 21.54 2.22 -14.71
CA ASP A 521 20.22 2.05 -14.09
C ASP A 521 20.31 1.24 -12.79
N VAL A 522 21.22 0.28 -12.69
CA VAL A 522 21.51 -0.47 -11.45
C VAL A 522 22.16 0.43 -10.41
N ARG A 523 23.14 1.25 -10.79
CA ARG A 523 23.74 2.27 -9.89
C ARG A 523 22.67 3.23 -9.34
N ARG A 524 21.65 3.55 -10.14
CA ARG A 524 20.48 4.32 -9.69
C ARG A 524 19.59 3.58 -8.69
N LEU A 525 19.63 2.26 -8.62
CA LEU A 525 18.82 1.47 -7.68
C LEU A 525 19.61 1.05 -6.44
N LEU A 526 20.85 0.62 -6.64
CA LEU A 526 21.71 0.00 -5.65
C LEU A 526 22.86 0.91 -5.21
N GLY A 527 22.99 2.14 -5.70
CA GLY A 527 24.10 3.02 -5.33
C GLY A 527 25.46 2.43 -5.71
N LYS A 528 26.43 2.52 -4.78
CA LYS A 528 27.81 2.01 -4.93
C LYS A 528 27.99 0.58 -4.36
N GLN A 529 26.89 -0.12 -4.04
CA GLN A 529 26.93 -1.44 -3.40
C GLN A 529 27.64 -2.49 -4.28
N ARG A 530 28.37 -3.40 -3.62
CA ARG A 530 28.98 -4.60 -4.23
C ARG A 530 28.47 -5.84 -3.51
N PHE A 531 28.30 -6.91 -4.26
CA PHE A 531 27.80 -8.19 -3.78
C PHE A 531 28.78 -9.32 -4.10
N ASP A 532 28.79 -10.37 -3.29
CA ASP A 532 29.52 -11.59 -3.63
C ASP A 532 28.74 -12.36 -4.70
N VAL A 533 27.42 -12.47 -4.55
CA VAL A 533 26.55 -13.18 -5.50
C VAL A 533 25.27 -12.40 -5.76
N ALA A 534 24.89 -12.27 -7.03
CA ALA A 534 23.60 -11.73 -7.45
C ALA A 534 22.74 -12.82 -8.12
N ILE A 535 21.50 -12.97 -7.66
CA ILE A 535 20.62 -14.10 -7.95
C ILE A 535 19.32 -13.59 -8.59
N ASP A 536 19.07 -13.96 -9.84
CA ASP A 536 17.72 -13.94 -10.42
C ASP A 536 17.01 -15.21 -9.96
N PHE A 537 16.41 -15.15 -8.77
CA PHE A 537 15.67 -16.27 -8.22
C PHE A 537 14.36 -16.50 -8.99
N SER A 538 13.86 -15.53 -9.75
CA SER A 538 12.64 -15.72 -10.53
C SER A 538 12.88 -16.57 -11.79
N GLY A 539 13.91 -16.26 -12.57
CA GLY A 539 14.18 -16.90 -13.87
C GLY A 539 13.24 -16.54 -15.03
N TYR A 540 12.19 -15.73 -14.82
CA TYR A 540 11.15 -15.46 -15.84
C TYR A 540 11.18 -14.05 -16.45
N SER A 541 11.95 -13.11 -15.88
CA SER A 541 11.90 -11.71 -16.29
C SER A 541 13.21 -11.24 -16.91
N LEU A 542 13.23 -11.05 -18.24
CA LEU A 542 14.40 -10.46 -18.89
C LEU A 542 14.72 -9.06 -18.34
N HIS A 543 13.72 -8.26 -17.96
CA HIS A 543 14.01 -6.94 -17.38
C HIS A 543 14.87 -7.07 -16.12
N TRP A 544 14.50 -7.99 -15.24
CA TRP A 544 15.19 -8.19 -13.96
C TRP A 544 16.51 -8.94 -14.14
N GLY A 545 16.57 -9.92 -15.04
CA GLY A 545 17.83 -10.55 -15.40
C GLY A 545 18.88 -9.56 -15.90
N LYS A 546 18.48 -8.53 -16.67
CA LYS A 546 19.42 -7.46 -17.09
C LYS A 546 19.92 -6.61 -15.92
N ILE A 547 19.09 -6.37 -14.91
CA ILE A 547 19.46 -5.62 -13.70
C ILE A 547 20.39 -6.46 -12.82
N ILE A 548 20.09 -7.75 -12.64
CA ILE A 548 20.95 -8.68 -11.90
C ILE A 548 22.30 -8.78 -12.58
N LEU A 549 22.35 -9.07 -13.89
CA LEU A 549 23.61 -9.18 -14.65
C LEU A 549 24.45 -7.89 -14.66
N ALA A 550 23.81 -6.72 -14.57
CA ALA A 550 24.51 -5.43 -14.52
C ALA A 550 24.84 -4.96 -13.10
N SER A 551 24.49 -5.75 -12.07
CA SER A 551 24.90 -5.46 -10.70
C SER A 551 26.38 -5.78 -10.50
N LYS A 552 27.04 -4.98 -9.65
CA LYS A 552 28.43 -5.20 -9.23
C LYS A 552 28.47 -6.42 -8.30
N ALA A 553 28.53 -7.60 -8.89
CA ALA A 553 28.65 -8.86 -8.17
C ALA A 553 29.80 -9.70 -8.72
N ASP A 554 30.44 -10.48 -7.85
CA ASP A 554 31.53 -11.37 -8.25
C ASP A 554 31.01 -12.62 -9.00
N ARG A 555 29.74 -12.97 -8.79
CA ARG A 555 29.05 -14.07 -9.46
C ARG A 555 27.57 -13.76 -9.72
N HIS A 556 27.05 -14.21 -10.86
CA HIS A 556 25.64 -14.09 -11.23
C HIS A 556 24.99 -15.46 -11.43
N VAL A 557 23.85 -15.68 -10.78
CA VAL A 557 23.12 -16.96 -10.80
C VAL A 557 21.67 -16.74 -11.22
N CYS A 558 21.11 -17.67 -12.01
CA CYS A 558 19.71 -17.65 -12.43
C CYS A 558 19.03 -18.98 -12.10
N TYR A 559 17.87 -18.92 -11.43
CA TYR A 559 17.09 -20.10 -11.07
C TYR A 559 16.14 -20.52 -12.19
N LEU A 560 16.01 -21.84 -12.39
CA LEU A 560 15.12 -22.49 -13.36
C LEU A 560 14.11 -23.34 -12.59
N HIS A 561 12.89 -22.82 -12.41
CA HIS A 561 11.86 -23.42 -11.55
C HIS A 561 11.05 -24.54 -12.19
N SER A 562 11.24 -24.79 -13.49
CA SER A 562 10.48 -25.76 -14.27
C SER A 562 11.25 -26.14 -15.53
N ASP A 563 10.62 -26.93 -16.40
CA ASP A 563 11.02 -27.01 -17.80
C ASP A 563 10.76 -25.67 -18.50
N MET A 564 11.81 -24.86 -18.59
CA MET A 564 11.68 -23.49 -19.07
C MET A 564 11.26 -23.43 -20.55
N MET A 565 11.69 -24.41 -21.35
CA MET A 565 11.36 -24.46 -22.78
C MET A 565 9.88 -24.75 -22.99
N LEU A 566 9.31 -25.69 -22.23
CA LEU A 566 7.86 -25.95 -22.24
C LEU A 566 7.08 -24.74 -21.74
N ASP A 567 7.53 -24.09 -20.66
CA ASP A 567 6.89 -22.89 -20.12
C ASP A 567 6.90 -21.70 -21.10
N MET A 568 7.94 -21.57 -21.94
CA MET A 568 7.99 -20.55 -23.00
C MET A 568 6.90 -20.76 -24.05
N GLU A 569 6.63 -22.01 -24.40
CA GLU A 569 5.64 -22.38 -25.42
C GLU A 569 4.22 -22.54 -24.85
N ARG A 570 4.07 -22.48 -23.51
CA ARG A 570 2.79 -22.54 -22.80
C ARG A 570 1.77 -21.53 -23.31
N GLU A 571 0.55 -22.01 -23.52
CA GLU A 571 -0.58 -21.22 -23.98
C GLU A 571 -1.63 -21.04 -22.88
N VAL A 572 -2.12 -19.82 -22.69
CA VAL A 572 -3.21 -19.49 -21.77
C VAL A 572 -4.23 -18.65 -22.53
N ASN A 573 -5.47 -19.15 -22.66
CA ASN A 573 -6.56 -18.50 -23.41
C ASN A 573 -6.16 -18.12 -24.85
N GLY A 574 -5.54 -19.04 -25.60
CA GLY A 574 -5.16 -18.78 -26.99
C GLY A 574 -3.85 -18.00 -27.18
N ARG A 575 -3.09 -17.73 -26.10
CA ARG A 575 -1.90 -16.85 -26.12
C ARG A 575 -0.71 -17.42 -25.38
N LYS A 576 0.47 -17.35 -26.02
CA LYS A 576 1.75 -17.71 -25.40
C LYS A 576 2.28 -16.59 -24.50
N ILE A 577 1.90 -16.63 -23.22
CA ILE A 577 2.12 -15.53 -22.27
C ILE A 577 3.59 -15.30 -21.93
N HIS A 578 4.42 -16.35 -21.94
CA HIS A 578 5.83 -16.27 -21.56
C HIS A 578 6.80 -16.15 -22.73
N LYS A 579 6.34 -16.38 -23.97
CA LYS A 579 7.19 -16.49 -25.16
C LYS A 579 8.18 -15.33 -25.32
N ILE A 580 7.72 -14.09 -25.23
CA ILE A 580 8.59 -12.90 -25.41
C ILE A 580 9.62 -12.79 -24.27
N ASN A 581 9.18 -12.97 -23.02
CA ASN A 581 10.06 -12.79 -21.87
C ASN A 581 11.09 -13.91 -21.77
N LEU A 582 10.68 -15.18 -21.84
CA LEU A 582 11.58 -16.32 -21.73
C LEU A 582 12.53 -16.42 -22.92
N GLN A 583 12.07 -16.15 -24.16
CA GLN A 583 12.99 -16.03 -25.30
C GLN A 583 14.07 -14.97 -25.06
N GLY A 584 13.68 -13.86 -24.42
CA GLY A 584 14.61 -12.83 -23.99
C GLY A 584 15.59 -13.32 -22.91
N VAL A 585 15.10 -13.96 -21.86
CA VAL A 585 15.92 -14.50 -20.77
C VAL A 585 16.92 -15.54 -21.29
N PHE A 586 16.48 -16.45 -22.16
CA PHE A 586 17.33 -17.49 -22.74
C PHE A 586 18.51 -16.87 -23.49
N SER A 587 18.27 -15.76 -24.20
CA SER A 587 19.32 -15.07 -24.95
C SER A 587 20.44 -14.45 -24.11
N VAL A 588 20.28 -14.39 -22.78
CA VAL A 588 21.30 -13.90 -21.85
C VAL A 588 21.81 -14.98 -20.89
N TYR A 589 21.42 -16.25 -21.05
CA TYR A 589 21.89 -17.34 -20.18
C TYR A 589 23.40 -17.54 -20.20
N ASN A 590 24.05 -17.31 -21.33
CA ASN A 590 25.51 -17.36 -21.43
C ASN A 590 26.23 -16.34 -20.54
N ARG A 591 25.55 -15.28 -20.09
CA ARG A 591 26.10 -14.22 -19.22
C ARG A 591 26.01 -14.55 -17.73
N TYR A 592 25.22 -15.55 -17.33
CA TYR A 592 25.22 -16.03 -15.95
C TYR A 592 26.38 -17.00 -15.73
N ASP A 593 26.91 -17.05 -14.50
CA ASP A 593 27.94 -18.00 -14.10
C ASP A 593 27.33 -19.36 -13.73
N GLY A 594 26.08 -19.38 -13.26
CA GLY A 594 25.34 -20.60 -12.94
C GLY A 594 23.86 -20.52 -13.30
N LEU A 595 23.34 -21.61 -13.83
CA LEU A 595 21.91 -21.85 -14.09
C LEU A 595 21.43 -22.97 -13.17
N VAL A 596 20.70 -22.61 -12.12
CA VAL A 596 20.34 -23.52 -11.01
C VAL A 596 18.92 -24.04 -11.22
N SER A 597 18.78 -25.31 -11.54
CA SER A 597 17.45 -25.94 -11.57
C SER A 597 17.03 -26.39 -10.17
N VAL A 598 15.73 -26.39 -9.91
CA VAL A 598 15.16 -26.71 -8.59
C VAL A 598 15.17 -28.20 -8.23
N SER A 599 15.77 -29.04 -9.07
CA SER A 599 16.03 -30.46 -8.82
C SER A 599 17.06 -31.00 -9.82
N GLU A 600 17.68 -32.13 -9.50
CA GLU A 600 18.64 -32.79 -10.39
C GLU A 600 18.01 -33.18 -11.73
N VAL A 601 16.80 -33.71 -11.70
CA VAL A 601 16.05 -34.10 -12.90
C VAL A 601 15.76 -32.88 -13.78
N MET A 602 15.36 -31.75 -13.17
CA MET A 602 15.13 -30.52 -13.94
C MET A 602 16.41 -29.96 -14.54
N LYS A 603 17.57 -30.12 -13.87
CA LYS A 603 18.87 -29.75 -14.44
C LYS A 603 19.11 -30.50 -15.73
N GLU A 604 18.92 -31.81 -15.77
CA GLU A 604 19.15 -32.62 -16.98
C GLU A 604 18.25 -32.19 -18.14
N ILE A 605 16.95 -32.03 -17.89
CA ILE A 605 15.97 -31.59 -18.90
C ILE A 605 16.32 -30.20 -19.44
N ASN A 606 16.59 -29.24 -18.55
CA ASN A 606 16.93 -27.88 -18.96
C ASN A 606 18.28 -27.83 -19.66
N GLN A 607 19.29 -28.56 -19.19
CA GLN A 607 20.60 -28.65 -19.82
C GLN A 607 20.51 -29.20 -21.25
N GLU A 608 19.68 -30.23 -21.48
CA GLU A 608 19.46 -30.77 -22.82
C GLU A 608 18.74 -29.76 -23.73
N LYS A 609 17.59 -29.24 -23.29
CA LYS A 609 16.71 -28.37 -24.11
C LYS A 609 17.29 -26.97 -24.34
N LEU A 610 18.14 -26.48 -23.44
CA LEU A 610 18.68 -25.12 -23.45
C LEU A 610 20.18 -25.05 -23.78
N ALA A 611 20.84 -26.18 -24.12
CA ALA A 611 22.25 -26.24 -24.50
C ALA A 611 22.67 -25.27 -25.62
N GLN A 612 21.73 -24.79 -26.44
CA GLN A 612 22.01 -23.80 -27.48
C GLN A 612 22.24 -22.38 -26.95
N TYR A 613 21.80 -22.09 -25.71
CA TYR A 613 21.79 -20.77 -25.10
C TYR A 613 22.90 -20.56 -24.05
N ALA A 614 23.42 -21.64 -23.47
CA ALA A 614 24.51 -21.62 -22.50
C ALA A 614 25.33 -22.92 -22.54
N ASP A 615 26.57 -22.84 -22.09
CA ASP A 615 27.44 -24.01 -21.95
C ASP A 615 26.84 -25.01 -20.94
N ARG A 616 26.97 -26.31 -21.26
CA ARG A 616 26.45 -27.41 -20.43
C ARG A 616 27.04 -27.41 -19.02
N SER A 617 28.26 -26.92 -18.83
CA SER A 617 28.93 -26.81 -17.53
C SER A 617 28.27 -25.79 -16.59
N LYS A 618 27.48 -24.85 -17.11
CA LYS A 618 26.81 -23.82 -16.30
C LYS A 618 25.56 -24.32 -15.60
N PHE A 619 25.00 -25.46 -16.03
CA PHE A 619 23.80 -26.03 -15.46
C PHE A 619 24.13 -26.81 -14.19
N THR A 620 23.47 -26.44 -13.10
CA THR A 620 23.56 -27.10 -11.79
C THR A 620 22.17 -27.20 -11.17
N TYR A 621 22.07 -27.70 -9.94
CA TYR A 621 20.80 -27.81 -9.23
C TYR A 621 20.94 -27.48 -7.74
N ALA A 622 19.83 -27.03 -7.16
CA ALA A 622 19.63 -26.93 -5.72
C ALA A 622 18.14 -27.04 -5.44
N ASP A 623 17.77 -27.95 -4.54
CA ASP A 623 16.38 -28.15 -4.14
C ASP A 623 15.84 -26.94 -3.38
N ASN A 624 14.55 -26.63 -3.52
CA ASN A 624 13.93 -25.57 -2.74
C ASN A 624 13.74 -26.04 -1.29
N THR A 625 14.03 -25.16 -0.35
CA THR A 625 13.65 -25.31 1.06
C THR A 625 12.14 -25.17 1.26
N ILE A 626 11.59 -25.79 2.29
CA ILE A 626 10.23 -25.59 2.81
C ILE A 626 10.26 -24.82 4.15
N ASN A 627 9.10 -24.52 4.74
CA ASN A 627 9.01 -24.00 6.11
C ASN A 627 8.27 -25.00 7.02
N PRO A 628 8.99 -25.97 7.62
CA PRO A 628 8.39 -27.03 8.43
C PRO A 628 7.60 -26.48 9.61
N LYS A 629 8.11 -25.41 10.26
CA LYS A 629 7.45 -24.78 11.41
C LYS A 629 6.07 -24.25 11.02
N LYS A 630 5.97 -23.50 9.92
CA LYS A 630 4.70 -22.95 9.41
C LYS A 630 3.72 -24.05 9.02
N ILE A 631 4.22 -25.14 8.42
CA ILE A 631 3.40 -26.27 7.99
C ILE A 631 2.83 -27.04 9.20
N LEU A 632 3.66 -27.31 10.21
CA LEU A 632 3.31 -28.15 11.37
C LEU A 632 2.49 -27.41 12.45
N GLU A 633 2.87 -26.17 12.77
CA GLU A 633 2.25 -25.41 13.87
C GLU A 633 1.00 -24.63 13.43
N GLY A 634 0.84 -24.40 12.11
CA GLY A 634 -0.09 -23.43 11.56
C GLY A 634 0.27 -21.99 11.95
N THR A 635 -0.17 -21.00 11.17
CA THR A 635 -0.16 -19.63 11.69
C THR A 635 -1.27 -19.54 12.73
N LYS A 636 -0.95 -19.32 14.01
CA LYS A 636 -1.86 -18.60 14.89
C LYS A 636 -2.18 -17.33 14.13
N GLU A 637 -3.41 -17.19 13.63
CA GLU A 637 -3.87 -15.89 13.16
C GLU A 637 -3.68 -14.97 14.37
N GLU A 638 -2.63 -14.15 14.34
CA GLU A 638 -2.60 -12.97 15.16
C GLU A 638 -3.91 -12.29 14.83
N LYS A 639 -4.83 -12.26 15.81
CA LYS A 639 -6.02 -11.44 15.72
C LYS A 639 -5.51 -10.10 15.25
N ILE A 640 -5.84 -9.75 14.01
CA ILE A 640 -5.78 -8.37 13.59
C ILE A 640 -6.70 -7.72 14.59
N ILE A 641 -6.11 -7.08 15.59
CA ILE A 641 -6.84 -6.21 16.49
C ILE A 641 -7.36 -5.16 15.52
N GLU A 642 -8.63 -5.27 15.13
CA GLU A 642 -9.36 -4.15 14.59
C GLU A 642 -9.28 -3.10 15.67
N VAL A 643 -8.29 -2.22 15.55
CA VAL A 643 -8.31 -0.94 16.23
C VAL A 643 -9.63 -0.33 15.75
N LYS A 644 -10.62 -0.24 16.63
CA LYS A 644 -11.85 0.49 16.32
C LYS A 644 -11.39 1.91 15.98
N ASP A 645 -11.46 2.29 14.71
CA ASP A 645 -10.96 3.58 14.26
C ASP A 645 -11.98 4.68 14.62
N THR A 646 -11.47 5.86 14.96
CA THR A 646 -12.31 7.06 15.04
C THR A 646 -12.77 7.44 13.64
N GLU A 647 -14.08 7.47 13.42
CA GLU A 647 -14.66 7.89 12.14
C GLU A 647 -14.87 9.41 12.16
N PHE A 648 -14.06 10.13 11.39
CA PHE A 648 -14.13 11.59 11.31
C PHE A 648 -15.14 12.05 10.26
N PHE A 649 -16.01 12.97 10.66
CA PHE A 649 -16.95 13.64 9.79
C PHE A 649 -17.34 14.98 10.44
N PHE A 650 -17.53 16.01 9.63
CA PHE A 650 -17.89 17.34 10.11
C PHE A 650 -19.39 17.57 9.92
N ARG A 651 -20.10 17.83 11.01
CA ARG A 651 -21.55 18.10 11.04
C ARG A 651 -21.85 19.19 12.06
N ASP A 652 -22.91 19.93 11.82
CA ASP A 652 -23.51 20.73 12.89
C ASP A 652 -24.27 19.77 13.81
N GLY A 653 -24.44 20.14 15.07
CA GLY A 653 -25.29 19.45 16.01
C GLY A 653 -25.73 20.38 17.13
N HIS A 654 -26.64 19.88 17.95
CA HIS A 654 -27.10 20.58 19.14
C HIS A 654 -27.16 19.65 20.33
N ILE A 655 -26.83 20.19 21.49
CA ILE A 655 -26.92 19.48 22.76
C ILE A 655 -28.40 19.33 23.12
N ASN A 656 -28.78 18.14 23.59
CA ASN A 656 -30.14 17.85 23.98
C ASN A 656 -30.63 18.80 25.10
N ASN A 657 -31.78 19.46 24.88
CA ASN A 657 -32.35 20.54 25.70
C ASN A 657 -32.65 20.21 27.18
N LEU A 658 -32.46 18.96 27.63
CA LEU A 658 -32.74 18.51 29.00
C LEU A 658 -31.54 18.65 29.95
N GLU A 659 -30.32 18.83 29.44
CA GLU A 659 -29.10 18.95 30.26
C GLU A 659 -28.35 20.26 29.95
N LYS A 660 -28.41 21.26 30.84
CA LYS A 660 -27.57 22.48 30.72
C LYS A 660 -26.08 22.22 30.95
N THR A 661 -25.75 21.06 31.49
CA THR A 661 -24.39 20.67 31.87
C THR A 661 -24.05 19.36 31.20
N ILE A 662 -23.01 19.37 30.37
CA ILE A 662 -22.55 18.21 29.62
C ILE A 662 -21.33 17.60 30.32
N LYS A 663 -21.26 16.27 30.36
CA LYS A 663 -20.08 15.54 30.84
C LYS A 663 -19.12 15.34 29.67
N LEU A 664 -17.99 16.03 29.70
CA LEU A 664 -16.96 15.97 28.66
C LEU A 664 -15.77 15.18 29.15
N ARG A 665 -15.24 14.31 28.28
CA ARG A 665 -13.90 13.74 28.44
C ARG A 665 -12.94 14.51 27.57
N SER A 666 -11.81 14.96 28.11
CA SER A 666 -10.82 15.69 27.30
C SER A 666 -10.09 14.80 26.29
N SER A 667 -10.03 13.49 26.55
CA SER A 667 -9.39 12.47 25.71
C SER A 667 -10.39 11.44 25.17
N ARG A 668 -9.92 10.58 24.26
CA ARG A 668 -10.73 9.49 23.70
C ARG A 668 -11.16 8.51 24.82
N PRO A 669 -12.40 7.98 24.79
CA PRO A 669 -12.95 7.20 25.92
C PRO A 669 -12.18 5.96 26.38
N ASP A 670 -11.38 5.35 25.50
CA ASP A 670 -10.52 4.20 25.76
C ASP A 670 -9.17 4.57 26.38
N MET A 671 -8.78 5.85 26.33
CA MET A 671 -7.55 6.33 26.94
C MET A 671 -7.69 6.44 28.46
N VAL A 672 -6.65 5.98 29.17
CA VAL A 672 -6.53 6.16 30.63
C VAL A 672 -6.28 7.61 30.98
N LEU A 673 -5.53 8.33 30.15
CA LEU A 673 -5.22 9.75 30.31
C LEU A 673 -6.43 10.61 29.93
N GLY A 674 -6.62 11.76 30.58
CA GLY A 674 -7.66 12.75 30.29
C GLY A 674 -8.63 12.98 31.45
N ASN A 675 -9.12 14.21 31.57
CA ASN A 675 -10.03 14.64 32.62
C ASN A 675 -11.49 14.45 32.20
N VAL A 676 -12.35 14.29 33.21
CA VAL A 676 -13.80 14.23 33.03
C VAL A 676 -14.42 15.40 33.75
N ASP A 677 -14.82 16.40 32.98
CA ASP A 677 -15.35 17.65 33.51
C ASP A 677 -16.81 17.85 33.14
N LYS A 678 -17.51 18.59 34.00
CA LYS A 678 -18.86 19.07 33.74
C LYS A 678 -18.78 20.50 33.24
N LYS A 679 -19.19 20.75 32.00
CA LYS A 679 -19.16 22.09 31.39
C LYS A 679 -20.58 22.59 31.15
N GLU A 680 -20.86 23.82 31.60
CA GLU A 680 -22.11 24.51 31.27
C GLU A 680 -21.91 25.26 29.95
N LEU A 681 -22.70 24.90 28.93
CA LEU A 681 -22.60 25.52 27.61
C LEU A 681 -23.74 26.52 27.43
N ARG A 682 -23.37 27.78 27.18
CA ARG A 682 -24.33 28.89 27.02
C ARG A 682 -25.08 28.82 25.68
N ASP A 683 -24.42 28.29 24.66
CA ASP A 683 -24.98 28.02 23.34
C ASP A 683 -25.07 26.50 23.16
N PRO A 684 -26.25 25.94 22.85
CA PRO A 684 -26.41 24.50 22.63
C PRO A 684 -25.81 24.02 21.29
N HIS A 685 -25.44 24.92 20.37
CA HIS A 685 -24.87 24.52 19.07
C HIS A 685 -23.42 24.06 19.21
N VAL A 686 -23.10 22.93 18.58
CA VAL A 686 -21.77 22.33 18.54
C VAL A 686 -21.46 21.84 17.13
N ASP A 687 -20.18 21.81 16.76
CA ASP A 687 -19.71 21.08 15.60
C ASP A 687 -19.31 19.67 16.04
N VAL A 688 -19.87 18.65 15.42
CA VAL A 688 -19.44 17.25 15.58
C VAL A 688 -18.33 16.97 14.58
N LEU A 689 -17.18 16.54 15.09
CA LEU A 689 -15.94 16.33 14.33
C LEU A 689 -15.68 14.86 14.00
N GLY A 690 -16.31 13.95 14.74
CA GLY A 690 -16.18 12.51 14.52
C GLY A 690 -16.92 11.71 15.58
N LYS A 691 -16.92 10.38 15.42
CA LYS A 691 -17.50 9.44 16.37
C LYS A 691 -16.55 8.28 16.67
N PHE A 692 -16.70 7.72 17.86
CA PHE A 692 -15.92 6.57 18.33
C PHE A 692 -16.80 5.70 19.22
N GLU A 693 -16.70 4.38 19.04
CA GLU A 693 -17.50 3.42 19.81
C GLU A 693 -16.59 2.64 20.76
N TYR A 694 -16.86 2.75 22.06
CA TYR A 694 -16.09 2.07 23.11
C TYR A 694 -17.04 1.41 24.11
N ASN A 695 -16.82 0.12 24.39
CA ASN A 695 -17.71 -0.69 25.24
C ASN A 695 -19.20 -0.54 24.85
N GLU A 696 -19.50 -0.61 23.55
CA GLU A 696 -20.85 -0.49 22.97
C GLU A 696 -21.54 0.87 23.16
N ILE A 697 -20.81 1.87 23.68
CA ILE A 697 -21.28 3.25 23.82
C ILE A 697 -20.67 4.10 22.71
N LEU A 698 -21.53 4.82 21.98
CA LEU A 698 -21.11 5.76 20.95
C LEU A 698 -20.78 7.11 21.59
N TYR A 699 -19.63 7.66 21.24
CA TYR A 699 -19.19 8.99 21.63
C TYR A 699 -18.99 9.88 20.40
N TYR A 700 -19.34 11.15 20.53
CA TYR A 700 -19.04 12.20 19.55
C TYR A 700 -17.91 13.08 20.04
N LYS A 701 -17.01 13.42 19.12
CA LYS A 701 -16.00 14.46 19.31
C LYS A 701 -16.62 15.80 18.92
N ILE A 702 -16.57 16.79 19.81
CA ILE A 702 -17.23 18.08 19.58
C ILE A 702 -16.30 19.29 19.72
N SER A 703 -16.60 20.33 18.94
CA SER A 703 -16.06 21.68 19.12
C SER A 703 -17.18 22.71 19.15
N GLN A 704 -16.87 23.91 19.64
CA GLN A 704 -17.78 25.05 19.59
C GLN A 704 -16.98 26.30 19.23
N ASN A 705 -17.46 27.09 18.26
CA ASN A 705 -16.74 28.25 17.73
C ASN A 705 -15.30 27.90 17.32
N HIS A 706 -15.11 26.73 16.68
CA HIS A 706 -13.83 26.09 16.33
C HIS A 706 -12.86 25.80 17.49
N GLN A 707 -13.27 25.97 18.76
CA GLN A 707 -12.51 25.52 19.93
C GLN A 707 -12.86 24.07 20.25
N TYR A 708 -11.84 23.22 20.39
CA TYR A 708 -12.07 21.83 20.80
C TYR A 708 -12.54 21.75 22.27
N LEU A 709 -13.64 21.04 22.51
CA LEU A 709 -14.21 20.88 23.85
C LEU A 709 -13.87 19.51 24.46
N GLY A 710 -14.03 18.43 23.70
CA GLY A 710 -13.86 17.08 24.23
C GLY A 710 -14.71 16.03 23.52
N TRP A 711 -14.87 14.90 24.18
CA TRP A 711 -15.75 13.80 23.82
C TRP A 711 -16.99 13.77 24.71
N VAL A 712 -18.14 13.58 24.11
CA VAL A 712 -19.44 13.43 24.76
C VAL A 712 -20.12 12.14 24.30
N GLU A 713 -20.89 11.52 25.17
CA GLU A 713 -21.78 10.41 24.78
C GLU A 713 -22.81 10.86 23.73
N ALA A 714 -23.07 10.02 22.73
CA ALA A 714 -23.96 10.36 21.62
C ALA A 714 -25.41 10.64 22.05
N SER A 715 -25.84 10.12 23.20
CA SER A 715 -27.14 10.42 23.80
C SER A 715 -27.33 11.91 24.15
N GLY A 716 -26.22 12.65 24.33
CA GLY A 716 -26.22 14.07 24.68
C GLY A 716 -26.23 15.04 23.49
N VAL A 717 -26.04 14.57 22.25
CA VAL A 717 -25.92 15.43 21.05
C VAL A 717 -26.73 14.87 19.89
N GLU A 718 -27.58 15.72 19.32
CA GLU A 718 -28.28 15.44 18.07
C GLU A 718 -27.50 16.04 16.90
N VAL A 719 -27.32 15.28 15.81
CA VAL A 719 -26.44 15.63 14.68
C VAL A 719 -27.28 15.99 13.44
N ASP A 720 -27.05 17.17 12.87
CA ASP A 720 -27.75 17.68 11.69
C ASP A 720 -27.42 16.87 10.41
N SER A 721 -28.27 17.02 9.39
CA SER A 721 -27.99 16.54 8.02
C SER A 721 -27.01 17.45 7.25
N VAL A 722 -26.36 16.91 6.21
CA VAL A 722 -25.32 17.64 5.44
C VAL A 722 -25.86 18.80 4.65
N LYS A 723 -25.30 19.99 4.86
CA LYS A 723 -25.66 21.21 4.14
C LYS A 723 -24.74 21.46 2.92
N ILE A 724 -25.32 22.01 1.86
CA ILE A 724 -24.60 22.53 0.70
C ILE A 724 -24.14 23.95 1.03
N LEU A 725 -22.83 24.19 1.06
CA LEU A 725 -22.23 25.49 1.35
C LEU A 725 -22.17 26.39 0.10
N SER A 726 -21.85 25.81 -1.06
CA SER A 726 -21.88 26.54 -2.33
C SER A 726 -22.00 25.63 -3.55
N LYS A 727 -22.51 26.18 -4.66
CA LYS A 727 -22.61 25.50 -5.97
C LYS A 727 -22.12 26.44 -7.06
N ASN A 728 -21.07 26.03 -7.76
CA ASN A 728 -20.41 26.82 -8.79
C ASN A 728 -20.43 26.09 -10.12
N LYS A 729 -20.77 26.79 -11.21
CA LYS A 729 -20.50 26.28 -12.57
C LYS A 729 -19.02 26.49 -12.92
N VAL A 730 -18.38 25.44 -13.40
CA VAL A 730 -16.95 25.43 -13.73
C VAL A 730 -16.72 24.83 -15.12
N SER A 731 -15.54 25.04 -15.69
CA SER A 731 -15.12 24.41 -16.96
C SER A 731 -13.71 23.85 -16.83
N TYR A 732 -13.56 22.94 -15.86
CA TYR A 732 -12.28 22.29 -15.63
C TYR A 732 -12.10 21.07 -16.53
N PHE A 733 -10.86 20.64 -16.63
CA PHE A 733 -10.37 19.56 -17.45
C PHE A 733 -9.28 18.81 -16.66
N GLY A 734 -9.53 17.55 -16.38
CA GLY A 734 -8.71 16.79 -15.43
C GLY A 734 -8.63 15.34 -15.82
N LYS A 735 -7.62 14.65 -15.27
CA LYS A 735 -7.44 13.21 -15.44
C LYS A 735 -7.97 12.51 -14.20
N LEU A 736 -8.83 11.51 -14.37
CA LEU A 736 -9.34 10.71 -13.26
C LEU A 736 -8.22 9.89 -12.61
N ASN A 737 -8.06 10.04 -11.30
CA ASN A 737 -7.14 9.30 -10.46
C ASN A 737 -7.92 8.41 -9.48
N THR A 738 -8.76 7.54 -10.04
CA THR A 738 -9.68 6.67 -9.29
C THR A 738 -9.06 5.29 -9.00
N SER A 739 -9.51 4.66 -7.91
CA SER A 739 -9.24 3.27 -7.52
C SER A 739 -10.32 2.33 -8.08
N ALA A 740 -10.11 1.02 -8.01
CA ALA A 740 -11.12 0.04 -8.44
C ALA A 740 -12.42 0.09 -7.60
N ALA A 741 -12.35 0.64 -6.39
CA ALA A 741 -13.47 0.74 -5.45
C ALA A 741 -14.24 2.06 -5.55
N ASP A 742 -13.78 3.03 -6.35
CA ASP A 742 -14.44 4.33 -6.45
C ASP A 742 -15.69 4.27 -7.35
N TYR A 743 -16.73 5.02 -6.98
CA TYR A 743 -17.98 5.18 -7.70
C TYR A 743 -18.24 6.64 -8.09
N PHE A 744 -19.04 6.84 -9.14
CA PHE A 744 -19.75 8.09 -9.37
C PHE A 744 -21.07 8.07 -8.59
N TYR A 745 -21.58 9.23 -8.19
CA TYR A 745 -22.77 9.36 -7.34
C TYR A 745 -23.84 10.24 -7.99
N THR A 746 -25.10 10.05 -7.61
CA THR A 746 -26.25 10.83 -8.10
C THR A 746 -26.23 12.28 -7.69
N GLU A 747 -25.81 12.52 -6.45
CA GLU A 747 -25.66 13.83 -5.84
C GLU A 747 -24.28 13.93 -5.19
N PRO A 748 -23.79 15.13 -4.87
CA PRO A 748 -22.57 15.34 -4.08
C PRO A 748 -22.51 14.39 -2.88
N LEU A 749 -21.32 13.79 -2.65
CA LEU A 749 -21.15 12.74 -1.67
C LEU A 749 -21.50 13.22 -0.25
N GLY A 750 -22.38 12.47 0.43
CA GLY A 750 -22.78 12.73 1.82
C GLY A 750 -24.15 13.40 1.99
N LEU A 751 -24.82 13.83 0.92
CA LEU A 751 -26.22 14.24 0.98
C LEU A 751 -27.14 13.03 1.15
N ALA A 752 -28.29 13.19 1.80
CA ALA A 752 -29.24 12.10 2.08
C ALA A 752 -29.69 11.34 0.82
N GLU A 753 -29.75 12.02 -0.33
CA GLU A 753 -30.14 11.45 -1.62
C GLU A 753 -28.94 10.98 -2.49
N SER A 754 -27.73 10.98 -1.95
CA SER A 754 -26.52 10.56 -2.67
C SER A 754 -26.36 9.04 -2.64
N TYR A 755 -26.44 8.39 -3.81
CA TYR A 755 -26.21 6.95 -3.96
C TYR A 755 -25.29 6.63 -5.15
N PRO A 756 -24.58 5.48 -5.12
CA PRO A 756 -23.67 5.09 -6.19
C PRO A 756 -24.39 4.84 -7.52
N LEU A 757 -23.92 5.48 -8.60
CA LEU A 757 -24.41 5.33 -9.97
C LEU A 757 -23.65 4.25 -10.76
N SER A 758 -22.32 4.36 -10.83
CA SER A 758 -21.46 3.47 -11.63
C SER A 758 -20.01 3.46 -11.15
N LYS A 759 -19.23 2.44 -11.52
CA LYS A 759 -17.83 2.29 -11.07
C LYS A 759 -16.90 3.31 -11.76
N ALA A 760 -16.48 4.33 -11.01
CA ALA A 760 -15.52 5.34 -11.47
C ALA A 760 -14.10 4.76 -11.69
N GLY A 761 -13.76 3.66 -11.02
CA GLY A 761 -12.50 2.95 -11.24
C GLY A 761 -12.26 2.46 -12.66
N LEU A 762 -13.32 2.20 -13.42
CA LEU A 762 -13.24 1.80 -14.82
C LEU A 762 -12.73 2.94 -15.72
N TYR A 763 -12.90 4.19 -15.27
CA TYR A 763 -12.49 5.40 -15.98
C TYR A 763 -11.12 5.93 -15.53
N ARG A 764 -10.36 5.13 -14.76
CA ARG A 764 -9.04 5.53 -14.25
C ARG A 764 -8.10 5.95 -15.38
N ASN A 765 -7.37 7.03 -15.15
CA ASN A 765 -6.42 7.66 -16.06
C ASN A 765 -7.04 8.29 -17.33
N ILE A 766 -8.36 8.48 -17.38
CA ILE A 766 -9.02 9.15 -18.51
C ILE A 766 -9.18 10.65 -18.24
N TYR A 767 -8.94 11.46 -19.27
CA TYR A 767 -9.22 12.90 -19.25
C TYR A 767 -10.72 13.14 -19.42
N VAL A 768 -11.28 13.96 -18.54
CA VAL A 768 -12.71 14.32 -18.45
C VAL A 768 -12.86 15.82 -18.30
N SER A 769 -14.04 16.31 -18.66
CA SER A 769 -14.48 17.69 -18.41
C SER A 769 -15.30 17.76 -17.13
N ILE A 770 -15.21 18.88 -16.41
CA ILE A 770 -15.93 19.14 -15.18
C ILE A 770 -16.81 20.37 -15.38
N THR A 771 -18.10 20.25 -15.08
CA THR A 771 -19.10 21.30 -15.34
C THR A 771 -19.59 21.99 -14.08
N ASP A 772 -19.63 21.28 -12.96
CA ASP A 772 -20.17 21.79 -11.71
C ASP A 772 -19.25 21.39 -10.55
N GLU A 773 -19.17 22.27 -9.57
CA GLU A 773 -18.47 22.08 -8.32
C GLU A 773 -19.42 22.42 -7.18
N VAL A 774 -19.63 21.48 -6.27
CA VAL A 774 -20.42 21.67 -5.05
C VAL A 774 -19.51 21.49 -3.86
N VAL A 775 -19.57 22.46 -2.95
CA VAL A 775 -18.92 22.41 -1.65
C VAL A 775 -19.99 22.07 -0.62
N THR A 776 -19.82 20.95 0.08
CA THR A 776 -20.62 20.55 1.24
C THR A 776 -19.75 20.63 2.51
N GLN A 777 -20.34 20.46 3.69
CA GLN A 777 -19.59 20.33 4.94
C GLN A 777 -18.64 19.11 4.95
N THR A 778 -18.89 18.10 4.11
CA THR A 778 -18.04 16.90 3.97
C THR A 778 -16.90 17.04 2.96
N GLY A 779 -16.87 18.11 2.16
CA GLY A 779 -15.83 18.34 1.17
C GLY A 779 -16.35 18.81 -0.18
N ILE A 780 -15.51 18.73 -1.20
CA ILE A 780 -15.83 19.24 -2.55
C ILE A 780 -16.11 18.07 -3.49
N SER A 781 -17.31 18.05 -4.06
CA SER A 781 -17.70 17.13 -5.13
C SER A 781 -17.79 17.87 -6.46
N VAL A 782 -17.44 17.18 -7.55
CA VAL A 782 -17.46 17.74 -8.90
C VAL A 782 -18.27 16.85 -9.84
N ARG A 783 -19.00 17.48 -10.76
CA ARG A 783 -19.81 16.78 -11.77
C ARG A 783 -18.96 16.46 -12.99
N VAL A 784 -18.87 15.18 -13.34
CA VAL A 784 -17.92 14.66 -14.33
C VAL A 784 -18.60 14.37 -15.65
N MET A 785 -18.09 14.97 -16.72
CA MET A 785 -18.59 14.81 -18.08
C MET A 785 -17.54 14.15 -18.99
N LEU A 786 -17.96 13.17 -19.79
CA LEU A 786 -17.14 12.52 -20.82
C LEU A 786 -17.80 12.61 -22.19
N LYS A 787 -17.20 13.39 -23.10
CA LYS A 787 -17.72 13.65 -24.47
C LYS A 787 -19.20 14.10 -24.47
N GLY A 788 -19.61 14.88 -23.47
CA GLY A 788 -20.99 15.38 -23.35
C GLY A 788 -21.93 14.51 -22.54
N ASN A 789 -21.54 13.28 -22.16
CA ASN A 789 -22.34 12.43 -21.27
C ASN A 789 -22.01 12.72 -19.81
N ASP A 790 -23.04 12.80 -18.98
CA ASP A 790 -22.92 12.93 -17.53
C ASP A 790 -22.61 11.58 -16.90
N LEU A 791 -21.50 11.51 -16.17
CA LEU A 791 -21.10 10.32 -15.43
C LEU A 791 -21.52 10.39 -13.95
N GLY A 792 -21.94 11.56 -13.46
CA GLY A 792 -22.31 11.80 -12.07
C GLY A 792 -21.27 12.59 -11.27
N TRP A 793 -21.46 12.64 -9.96
CA TRP A 793 -20.61 13.33 -9.01
C TRP A 793 -19.45 12.46 -8.53
N LEU A 794 -18.29 13.08 -8.34
CA LEU A 794 -17.10 12.43 -7.80
C LEU A 794 -16.39 13.40 -6.84
N PRO A 795 -15.78 12.92 -5.74
CA PRO A 795 -14.95 13.78 -4.91
C PRO A 795 -13.82 14.44 -5.72
N LYS A 796 -13.64 15.75 -5.57
CA LYS A 796 -12.68 16.56 -6.35
C LYS A 796 -11.24 16.03 -6.26
N GLY A 797 -10.85 15.47 -5.11
CA GLY A 797 -9.53 14.87 -4.87
C GLY A 797 -9.21 13.66 -5.76
N LYS A 798 -10.24 13.02 -6.36
CA LYS A 798 -10.07 11.91 -7.30
C LYS A 798 -9.74 12.38 -8.73
N ILE A 799 -9.49 13.67 -8.94
CA ILE A 799 -9.20 14.27 -10.25
C ILE A 799 -7.90 15.07 -10.20
N THR A 800 -6.96 14.72 -11.09
CA THR A 800 -5.75 15.51 -11.31
C THR A 800 -6.02 16.58 -12.37
N PHE A 801 -6.19 17.82 -11.93
CA PHE A 801 -6.44 18.96 -12.80
C PHE A 801 -5.21 19.36 -13.61
N SER A 802 -5.35 19.53 -14.92
CA SER A 802 -4.25 19.94 -15.80
C SER A 802 -4.03 21.46 -15.74
N LYS A 803 -2.91 21.92 -15.19
CA LYS A 803 -2.54 23.36 -15.16
C LYS A 803 -2.48 24.00 -16.56
N LYS A 804 -2.12 23.25 -17.60
CA LYS A 804 -2.03 23.74 -19.00
C LYS A 804 -3.38 23.76 -19.73
N LEU A 805 -4.30 22.87 -19.35
CA LEU A 805 -5.61 22.74 -20.01
C LEU A 805 -6.75 23.38 -19.20
N ASN A 806 -6.47 23.83 -17.97
CA ASN A 806 -7.38 24.58 -17.11
C ASN A 806 -7.04 26.06 -17.12
N TRP A 807 -8.07 26.88 -17.18
CA TRP A 807 -7.97 28.32 -17.23
C TRP A 807 -8.17 28.91 -15.83
N THR A 808 -7.37 29.90 -15.46
CA THR A 808 -7.52 30.69 -14.22
C THR A 808 -8.46 31.89 -14.42
N LYS A 809 -9.65 31.80 -13.79
CA LYS A 809 -10.70 32.81 -13.51
C LYS A 809 -10.92 33.95 -14.54
N THR A 810 -12.14 33.95 -15.11
CA THR A 810 -12.93 35.05 -15.75
C THR A 810 -13.08 35.19 -17.28
N LYS A 811 -12.51 34.33 -18.15
CA LYS A 811 -12.85 34.34 -19.61
C LYS A 811 -12.91 32.94 -20.25
N GLU A 812 -13.65 32.82 -21.36
CA GLU A 812 -13.85 31.58 -22.14
C GLU A 812 -12.53 31.00 -22.71
N PRO A 813 -12.38 29.65 -22.79
CA PRO A 813 -11.14 29.02 -23.25
C PRO A 813 -10.75 29.40 -24.68
N SER A 814 -9.46 29.75 -24.88
CA SER A 814 -8.94 30.15 -26.18
C SER A 814 -9.02 29.00 -27.17
N PHE A 815 -9.09 29.32 -28.47
CA PHE A 815 -9.16 28.30 -29.52
C PHE A 815 -8.02 27.27 -29.43
N LYS A 816 -6.80 27.70 -29.08
CA LYS A 816 -5.64 26.81 -28.86
C LYS A 816 -5.88 25.82 -27.71
N VAL A 817 -6.48 26.25 -26.59
CA VAL A 817 -6.80 25.36 -25.45
C VAL A 817 -7.94 24.42 -25.81
N LYS A 818 -8.98 24.89 -26.52
CA LYS A 818 -10.08 24.05 -27.04
C LYS A 818 -9.51 22.94 -27.96
N LEU A 819 -8.58 23.29 -28.86
CA LEU A 819 -7.89 22.34 -29.75
C LEU A 819 -7.03 21.34 -28.97
N LEU A 820 -6.27 21.80 -27.96
CA LEU A 820 -5.43 20.93 -27.12
C LEU A 820 -6.26 19.98 -26.25
N ARG A 821 -7.41 20.42 -25.72
CA ARG A 821 -8.36 19.55 -25.01
C ARG A 821 -8.92 18.49 -25.96
N ALA A 822 -9.32 18.87 -27.18
CA ALA A 822 -9.78 17.94 -28.20
C ALA A 822 -8.69 16.93 -28.62
N PHE A 823 -7.45 17.39 -28.77
CA PHE A 823 -6.30 16.53 -29.05
C PHE A 823 -6.01 15.58 -27.88
N ALA A 824 -6.04 16.06 -26.63
CA ALA A 824 -5.83 15.22 -25.45
C ALA A 824 -6.90 14.14 -25.31
N LEU A 825 -8.18 14.46 -25.53
CA LEU A 825 -9.27 13.49 -25.57
C LEU A 825 -9.09 12.46 -26.71
N SER A 826 -8.61 12.91 -27.87
CA SER A 826 -8.39 12.06 -29.04
C SER A 826 -7.16 11.16 -28.90
N ALA A 827 -6.07 11.67 -28.35
CA ALA A 827 -4.86 10.92 -28.03
C ALA A 827 -5.16 9.86 -26.95
N ASN A 828 -5.93 10.22 -25.91
CA ASN A 828 -6.45 9.26 -24.93
C ASN A 828 -7.29 8.17 -25.58
N HIS A 829 -8.16 8.54 -26.52
CA HIS A 829 -8.99 7.59 -27.25
C HIS A 829 -8.15 6.62 -28.09
N LEU A 830 -6.99 7.05 -28.60
CA LEU A 830 -6.05 6.18 -29.31
C LEU A 830 -5.30 5.24 -28.37
N GLU A 831 -4.75 5.77 -27.27
CA GLU A 831 -3.97 5.00 -26.30
C GLU A 831 -4.83 4.00 -25.50
N LYS A 832 -6.07 4.38 -25.18
CA LYS A 832 -6.99 3.60 -24.33
C LYS A 832 -8.18 3.02 -25.09
N ARG A 833 -8.09 2.89 -26.42
CA ARG A 833 -9.22 2.45 -27.28
C ARG A 833 -9.93 1.18 -26.81
N TYR A 834 -9.18 0.22 -26.25
CA TYR A 834 -9.74 -1.02 -25.73
C TYR A 834 -10.51 -0.82 -24.40
N GLN A 835 -9.98 0.02 -23.50
CA GLN A 835 -10.67 0.41 -22.26
C GLN A 835 -11.93 1.21 -22.60
N MET A 836 -11.82 2.18 -23.51
CA MET A 836 -12.96 2.96 -24.03
C MET A 836 -14.04 2.11 -24.69
N LYS A 837 -13.70 0.97 -25.32
CA LYS A 837 -14.69 0.04 -25.86
C LYS A 837 -15.50 -0.60 -24.72
N ARG A 838 -14.81 -1.15 -23.70
CA ARG A 838 -15.46 -1.68 -22.48
C ARG A 838 -16.28 -0.62 -21.72
N LEU A 839 -15.90 0.66 -21.77
CA LEU A 839 -16.64 1.76 -21.14
C LEU A 839 -17.98 2.08 -21.82
N LYS A 840 -18.12 1.82 -23.12
CA LYS A 840 -19.44 1.95 -23.79
C LYS A 840 -20.45 0.92 -23.32
N ASP A 841 -19.91 -0.20 -22.85
CA ASP A 841 -20.62 -1.40 -22.46
C ASP A 841 -20.88 -1.44 -20.94
N THR A 842 -20.54 -0.36 -20.23
CA THR A 842 -20.71 -0.22 -18.78
C THR A 842 -21.88 0.73 -18.50
N PRO A 843 -22.73 0.46 -17.48
CA PRO A 843 -23.81 1.36 -17.09
C PRO A 843 -23.28 2.76 -16.75
N LEU A 844 -23.88 3.79 -17.37
CA LEU A 844 -23.67 5.20 -17.04
C LEU A 844 -24.48 5.60 -15.80
N LYS A 845 -25.71 5.09 -15.72
CA LYS A 845 -26.67 5.29 -14.62
C LYS A 845 -27.28 3.94 -14.28
N LYS A 846 -27.43 3.63 -12.99
CA LYS A 846 -28.04 2.38 -12.50
C LYS A 846 -29.10 2.72 -11.45
N GLU A 847 -30.33 2.27 -11.68
CA GLU A 847 -31.48 2.45 -10.78
C GLU A 847 -31.73 1.11 -10.07
N TRP A 848 -31.63 1.07 -8.75
CA TRP A 848 -31.79 -0.17 -7.98
C TRP A 848 -33.27 -0.49 -7.77
N LEU A 849 -33.65 -1.73 -8.10
CA LEU A 849 -35.04 -2.21 -8.00
C LEU A 849 -35.15 -3.37 -7.01
N ALA A 850 -34.23 -4.34 -7.09
CA ALA A 850 -34.02 -5.45 -6.14
C ALA A 850 -35.28 -6.23 -5.72
N ALA A 851 -36.21 -6.44 -6.65
CA ALA A 851 -37.47 -7.14 -6.39
C ALA A 851 -37.78 -8.17 -7.49
N TYR A 852 -38.68 -9.10 -7.19
CA TYR A 852 -39.25 -9.99 -8.21
C TYR A 852 -40.37 -9.29 -8.97
N TYR A 853 -40.42 -9.51 -10.29
CA TYR A 853 -41.48 -8.98 -11.15
C TYR A 853 -42.09 -10.08 -12.02
N GLU A 854 -43.38 -9.93 -12.34
CA GLU A 854 -44.09 -10.82 -13.26
C GLU A 854 -43.64 -10.57 -14.73
N ASN A 855 -43.28 -11.62 -15.47
CA ASN A 855 -42.91 -11.53 -16.88
C ASN A 855 -44.12 -11.78 -17.79
N LYS A 856 -44.70 -10.70 -18.34
CA LYS A 856 -45.90 -10.80 -19.20
C LYS A 856 -45.67 -11.38 -20.59
N ASN A 857 -44.45 -11.32 -21.11
CA ASN A 857 -44.21 -11.60 -22.52
C ASN A 857 -44.28 -13.11 -22.85
N LYS A 858 -44.25 -14.01 -21.86
CA LYS A 858 -44.35 -15.49 -22.01
C LYS A 858 -43.45 -16.08 -23.12
N THR A 859 -42.41 -15.35 -23.52
CA THR A 859 -41.41 -15.73 -24.52
C THR A 859 -40.04 -15.86 -23.86
N SER A 860 -39.16 -16.66 -24.46
CA SER A 860 -37.80 -16.85 -23.97
C SER A 860 -37.01 -15.56 -24.08
N LEU A 861 -36.34 -15.15 -23.00
CA LEU A 861 -35.56 -13.91 -22.99
C LEU A 861 -34.11 -14.17 -23.40
N LYS A 862 -33.55 -13.25 -24.18
CA LYS A 862 -32.12 -13.23 -24.49
C LYS A 862 -31.36 -12.53 -23.37
N GLY A 863 -30.65 -13.31 -22.57
CA GLY A 863 -29.79 -12.84 -21.50
C GLY A 863 -28.36 -12.62 -21.97
N TYR A 864 -27.81 -11.45 -21.70
CA TYR A 864 -26.44 -11.08 -22.05
C TYR A 864 -25.60 -10.90 -20.78
N LEU A 865 -24.35 -11.37 -20.75
CA LEU A 865 -23.47 -11.20 -19.57
C LEU A 865 -23.01 -9.75 -19.36
N LEU A 866 -23.19 -8.90 -20.37
CA LEU A 866 -22.96 -7.46 -20.36
C LEU A 866 -24.16 -6.80 -21.06
N PRO A 867 -24.49 -5.52 -20.76
CA PRO A 867 -25.60 -4.81 -21.39
C PRO A 867 -25.28 -4.41 -22.85
N ILE A 868 -25.06 -5.41 -23.71
CA ILE A 868 -24.74 -5.30 -25.13
C ILE A 868 -25.36 -6.46 -25.88
N GLU A 869 -26.05 -6.17 -26.99
CA GLU A 869 -26.42 -7.22 -27.93
C GLU A 869 -25.18 -7.77 -28.64
N ASN A 870 -24.96 -9.07 -28.53
CA ASN A 870 -23.91 -9.79 -29.23
C ASN A 870 -24.32 -11.24 -29.48
N GLU A 871 -23.55 -11.96 -30.30
CA GLU A 871 -23.87 -13.34 -30.69
C GLU A 871 -23.78 -14.36 -29.53
N ASN A 872 -23.13 -14.00 -28.42
CA ASN A 872 -23.00 -14.85 -27.22
C ASN A 872 -24.09 -14.56 -26.18
N TYR A 873 -25.36 -14.61 -26.58
CA TYR A 873 -26.49 -14.54 -25.64
C TYR A 873 -26.88 -15.93 -25.16
N LYS A 874 -27.40 -16.01 -23.94
CA LYS A 874 -28.05 -17.22 -23.41
C LYS A 874 -29.56 -17.04 -23.57
N GLU A 875 -30.23 -18.04 -24.14
CA GLU A 875 -31.68 -18.14 -23.99
C GLU A 875 -31.97 -18.51 -22.55
N LEU A 876 -32.62 -17.61 -21.83
CA LEU A 876 -32.87 -17.81 -20.40
C LEU A 876 -34.13 -18.65 -20.15
N GLY A 877 -34.97 -18.92 -21.16
CA GLY A 877 -36.21 -19.67 -21.00
C GLY A 877 -37.40 -18.76 -20.69
N VAL A 878 -38.59 -19.37 -20.56
CA VAL A 878 -39.83 -18.66 -20.23
C VAL A 878 -40.02 -18.69 -18.71
N PHE A 879 -39.72 -17.59 -18.04
CA PHE A 879 -39.97 -17.45 -16.61
C PHE A 879 -41.33 -16.80 -16.36
N GLN A 880 -42.05 -17.27 -15.33
CA GLN A 880 -43.24 -16.58 -14.82
C GLN A 880 -42.87 -15.33 -13.99
N SER A 881 -41.79 -15.41 -13.23
CA SER A 881 -41.26 -14.35 -12.38
C SER A 881 -39.77 -14.15 -12.62
N ILE A 882 -39.29 -12.92 -12.54
CA ILE A 882 -37.88 -12.57 -12.79
C ILE A 882 -37.41 -11.64 -11.68
N TYR A 883 -36.29 -12.01 -11.03
CA TYR A 883 -35.64 -11.11 -10.09
C TYR A 883 -34.91 -10.02 -10.86
N VAL A 884 -35.37 -8.78 -10.72
CA VAL A 884 -34.73 -7.61 -11.33
C VAL A 884 -33.92 -6.90 -10.26
N GLN A 885 -32.60 -7.02 -10.37
CA GLN A 885 -31.66 -6.39 -9.46
C GLN A 885 -31.63 -4.86 -9.69
N SER A 886 -31.58 -4.43 -10.94
CA SER A 886 -31.52 -3.02 -11.29
C SER A 886 -31.91 -2.73 -12.74
N LEU A 887 -32.10 -1.46 -13.04
CA LEU A 887 -32.25 -0.93 -14.39
C LEU A 887 -31.02 -0.09 -14.75
N ALA A 888 -30.22 -0.59 -15.67
CA ALA A 888 -28.97 -0.01 -16.12
C ALA A 888 -29.14 0.76 -17.43
N THR A 889 -28.79 2.04 -17.43
CA THR A 889 -28.71 2.89 -18.63
C THR A 889 -27.27 2.91 -19.15
N THR A 890 -27.04 2.52 -20.40
CA THR A 890 -25.74 2.55 -21.09
C THR A 890 -25.75 3.58 -22.23
N LEU A 891 -24.62 3.76 -22.93
CA LEU A 891 -24.59 4.52 -24.18
C LEU A 891 -25.42 3.89 -25.31
N ASN A 892 -25.80 2.62 -25.19
CA ASN A 892 -26.48 1.84 -26.23
C ASN A 892 -27.93 1.45 -25.86
N GLY A 893 -28.51 2.02 -24.80
CA GLY A 893 -29.89 1.74 -24.36
C GLY A 893 -30.03 1.33 -22.89
N ARG A 894 -31.26 1.02 -22.47
CA ARG A 894 -31.63 0.60 -21.10
C ARG A 894 -31.82 -0.90 -20.98
N TRP A 895 -31.36 -1.45 -19.85
CA TRP A 895 -31.22 -2.88 -19.62
C TRP A 895 -31.65 -3.23 -18.21
N TYR A 896 -32.56 -4.19 -18.05
CA TYR A 896 -32.78 -4.83 -16.77
C TYR A 896 -31.64 -5.80 -16.48
N GLU A 897 -31.00 -5.61 -15.33
CA GLU A 897 -30.09 -6.58 -14.75
C GLU A 897 -30.92 -7.58 -13.95
N ILE A 898 -30.95 -8.82 -14.41
CA ILE A 898 -31.76 -9.89 -13.84
C ILE A 898 -30.86 -11.01 -13.33
N MET A 899 -31.32 -11.72 -12.31
CA MET A 899 -30.59 -12.84 -11.72
C MET A 899 -31.35 -14.14 -12.02
N ASP A 900 -30.63 -15.16 -12.48
CA ASP A 900 -31.19 -16.52 -12.57
C ASP A 900 -31.11 -17.25 -11.21
N ASP A 901 -31.75 -18.41 -11.12
CA ASP A 901 -31.84 -19.22 -9.89
C ASP A 901 -30.48 -19.73 -9.39
N SER A 902 -29.42 -19.69 -10.23
CA SER A 902 -28.05 -20.01 -9.84
C SER A 902 -27.29 -18.82 -9.25
N GLY A 903 -27.97 -17.67 -9.07
CA GLY A 903 -27.37 -16.42 -8.62
C GLY A 903 -26.58 -15.70 -9.72
N LYS A 904 -26.69 -16.15 -10.98
CA LYS A 904 -25.92 -15.59 -12.10
C LYS A 904 -26.70 -14.46 -12.77
N THR A 905 -26.01 -13.33 -12.93
CA THR A 905 -26.61 -12.11 -13.46
C THR A 905 -26.54 -12.04 -14.99
N TYR A 906 -27.64 -11.62 -15.62
CA TYR A 906 -27.73 -11.31 -17.05
C TYR A 906 -28.39 -9.94 -17.24
N PHE A 907 -28.12 -9.31 -18.38
CA PHE A 907 -28.75 -8.10 -18.83
C PHE A 907 -29.76 -8.45 -19.93
N VAL A 908 -30.98 -7.92 -19.82
CA VAL A 908 -32.04 -8.03 -20.82
C VAL A 908 -32.48 -6.62 -21.20
N LYS A 909 -32.71 -6.37 -22.49
CA LYS A 909 -33.18 -5.05 -22.93
C LYS A 909 -34.52 -4.70 -22.28
N GLU A 910 -34.67 -3.45 -21.85
CA GLU A 910 -35.91 -2.97 -21.23
C GLU A 910 -37.14 -3.23 -22.12
N GLU A 911 -37.02 -3.00 -23.43
CA GLU A 911 -38.10 -3.23 -24.40
C GLU A 911 -38.47 -4.71 -24.61
N ALA A 912 -37.60 -5.65 -24.19
CA ALA A 912 -37.83 -7.08 -24.37
C ALA A 912 -38.70 -7.70 -23.26
N ILE A 913 -38.95 -6.99 -22.16
CA ILE A 913 -39.69 -7.49 -21.00
C ILE A 913 -40.64 -6.43 -20.45
N SER A 914 -41.91 -6.80 -20.29
CA SER A 914 -42.88 -5.99 -19.54
C SER A 914 -43.02 -6.56 -18.13
N ILE A 915 -42.55 -5.80 -17.14
CA ILE A 915 -42.56 -6.16 -15.72
C ILE A 915 -43.72 -5.50 -14.96
N LYS A 916 -44.37 -6.24 -14.05
CA LYS A 916 -45.37 -5.71 -13.10
C LYS A 916 -45.01 -6.19 -11.68
N SER A 917 -45.15 -5.32 -10.68
CA SER A 917 -45.02 -5.70 -9.27
C SER A 917 -46.09 -6.72 -8.87
N PHE A 918 -45.74 -7.66 -8.00
CA PHE A 918 -46.70 -8.61 -7.41
C PHE A 918 -47.75 -7.86 -6.57
N SER A 919 -48.99 -8.37 -6.56
CA SER A 919 -50.08 -7.78 -5.77
C SER A 919 -50.02 -8.13 -4.28
N GLU A 920 -49.36 -9.23 -3.91
CA GLU A 920 -49.16 -9.72 -2.55
C GLU A 920 -47.75 -10.33 -2.42
N GLU A 921 -47.13 -10.24 -1.24
CA GLU A 921 -45.79 -10.79 -0.98
C GLU A 921 -45.83 -12.33 -0.99
N THR A 922 -44.97 -12.96 -1.80
CA THR A 922 -44.98 -14.41 -2.07
C THR A 922 -43.60 -15.03 -1.81
N VAL A 923 -43.56 -16.31 -1.45
CA VAL A 923 -42.29 -17.06 -1.26
C VAL A 923 -41.61 -17.33 -2.59
N MET A 924 -40.32 -17.03 -2.68
CA MET A 924 -39.54 -17.15 -3.91
C MET A 924 -38.52 -18.29 -3.85
N THR A 925 -37.83 -18.43 -2.73
CA THR A 925 -36.87 -19.53 -2.51
C THR A 925 -36.91 -20.00 -1.07
N GLU A 926 -36.76 -21.31 -0.87
CA GLU A 926 -36.61 -21.98 0.41
C GLU A 926 -35.36 -22.88 0.33
N LYS A 927 -34.45 -22.74 1.29
CA LYS A 927 -33.19 -23.51 1.34
C LYS A 927 -32.99 -24.07 2.75
N GLU A 928 -32.74 -25.37 2.84
CA GLU A 928 -32.31 -25.98 4.11
C GLU A 928 -30.89 -25.51 4.47
N VAL A 929 -30.71 -25.09 5.71
CA VAL A 929 -29.42 -24.62 6.26
C VAL A 929 -29.31 -25.14 7.69
N PHE A 930 -28.11 -25.48 8.15
CA PHE A 930 -27.87 -25.85 9.54
C PHE A 930 -26.85 -24.89 10.16
N LYS A 931 -27.33 -23.90 10.91
CA LYS A 931 -26.49 -22.86 11.52
C LYS A 931 -26.91 -22.61 12.96
N THR A 932 -25.96 -22.36 13.86
CA THR A 932 -26.27 -21.88 15.22
C THR A 932 -26.31 -20.35 15.23
N ALA A 933 -27.26 -19.76 15.95
CA ALA A 933 -27.43 -18.32 16.05
C ALA A 933 -27.82 -17.88 17.46
N THR A 934 -27.44 -16.67 17.85
CA THR A 934 -27.93 -16.01 19.07
C THR A 934 -28.84 -14.84 18.71
N PHE A 935 -29.75 -14.46 19.60
CA PHE A 935 -30.60 -13.29 19.39
C PHE A 935 -29.87 -12.00 19.75
N LYS A 936 -30.10 -10.93 18.98
CA LYS A 936 -29.52 -9.60 19.24
C LYS A 936 -30.20 -8.87 20.41
N LYS A 937 -31.40 -9.30 20.80
CA LYS A 937 -32.22 -8.66 21.83
C LYS A 937 -32.84 -9.72 22.72
N ILE A 938 -33.01 -9.37 24.00
CA ILE A 938 -33.66 -10.21 25.02
C ILE A 938 -35.14 -10.45 24.70
N GLU A 939 -35.79 -9.51 24.01
CA GLU A 939 -37.14 -9.68 23.47
C GLU A 939 -37.08 -9.68 21.94
N THR A 940 -37.68 -10.69 21.32
CA THR A 940 -37.73 -10.85 19.87
C THR A 940 -39.13 -11.20 19.40
N VAL A 941 -39.43 -10.87 18.16
CA VAL A 941 -40.67 -11.27 17.50
C VAL A 941 -40.43 -12.63 16.84
N VAL A 942 -41.31 -13.59 17.12
CA VAL A 942 -41.37 -14.90 16.47
C VAL A 942 -42.71 -15.06 15.77
N PHE A 943 -42.72 -15.84 14.68
CA PHE A 943 -43.92 -16.13 13.90
C PHE A 943 -44.15 -17.63 13.88
N SER A 944 -45.40 -18.06 14.06
CA SER A 944 -45.73 -19.49 14.11
C SER A 944 -45.83 -20.10 12.71
N THR A 945 -46.13 -19.25 11.72
CA THR A 945 -46.17 -19.63 10.30
C THR A 945 -45.48 -18.56 9.46
N LEU A 946 -45.05 -18.95 8.26
CA LEU A 946 -44.47 -18.01 7.29
C LEU A 946 -45.49 -16.95 6.83
N LEU A 947 -46.79 -17.28 6.79
CA LEU A 947 -47.83 -16.33 6.42
C LEU A 947 -47.96 -15.20 7.45
N GLU A 948 -47.86 -15.52 8.75
CA GLU A 948 -47.80 -14.52 9.83
C GLU A 948 -46.55 -13.66 9.76
N ALA A 949 -45.42 -14.25 9.33
CA ALA A 949 -44.16 -13.54 9.15
C ALA A 949 -44.25 -12.49 8.02
N ILE A 950 -44.87 -12.87 6.89
CA ILE A 950 -45.14 -11.97 5.76
C ILE A 950 -46.10 -10.85 6.18
N ASP A 951 -47.18 -11.18 6.89
CA ASP A 951 -48.16 -10.21 7.41
C ASP A 951 -47.65 -9.36 8.59
N LYS A 952 -46.44 -9.65 9.10
CA LYS A 952 -45.83 -9.05 10.30
C LYS A 952 -46.70 -9.14 11.56
N LYS A 953 -47.50 -10.20 11.69
CA LYS A 953 -48.37 -10.48 12.85
C LYS A 953 -47.69 -11.46 13.81
N GLY A 954 -46.54 -11.09 14.34
CA GLY A 954 -45.75 -11.93 15.23
C GLY A 954 -46.08 -11.74 16.71
N THR A 955 -45.60 -12.66 17.54
CA THR A 955 -45.70 -12.58 19.00
C THR A 955 -44.33 -12.21 19.57
N VAL A 956 -44.30 -11.26 20.51
CA VAL A 956 -43.07 -10.91 21.24
C VAL A 956 -42.83 -11.95 22.32
N VAL A 957 -41.63 -12.53 22.33
CA VAL A 957 -41.20 -13.53 23.31
C VAL A 957 -39.82 -13.18 23.86
N THR A 958 -39.51 -13.69 25.06
CA THR A 958 -38.15 -13.66 25.58
C THR A 958 -37.27 -14.61 24.76
N SER A 959 -36.14 -14.11 24.26
CA SER A 959 -35.21 -14.86 23.42
C SER A 959 -34.53 -15.98 24.20
N LEU A 960 -34.31 -17.12 23.56
CA LEU A 960 -33.37 -18.15 24.04
C LEU A 960 -31.92 -17.67 23.88
N ASP A 961 -30.99 -18.24 24.65
CA ASP A 961 -29.57 -17.92 24.55
C ASP A 961 -29.00 -18.23 23.15
N SER A 962 -29.44 -19.34 22.54
CA SER A 962 -29.11 -19.70 21.17
C SER A 962 -30.19 -20.58 20.53
N VAL A 963 -30.24 -20.59 19.20
CA VAL A 963 -31.16 -21.39 18.38
C VAL A 963 -30.44 -22.00 17.18
N THR A 964 -31.00 -23.09 16.67
CA THR A 964 -30.56 -23.71 15.40
C THR A 964 -31.46 -23.21 14.28
N VAL A 965 -30.87 -22.57 13.28
CA VAL A 965 -31.53 -22.23 12.02
C VAL A 965 -31.55 -23.49 11.15
N THR A 966 -32.73 -23.87 10.67
CA THR A 966 -32.98 -25.07 9.83
C THR A 966 -33.31 -24.73 8.38
N LYS A 967 -33.90 -23.55 8.13
CA LYS A 967 -34.22 -23.09 6.77
C LYS A 967 -34.05 -21.59 6.62
N GLU A 968 -33.64 -21.17 5.43
CA GLU A 968 -33.61 -19.79 4.97
C GLU A 968 -34.68 -19.61 3.88
N ILE A 969 -35.56 -18.64 4.08
CA ILE A 969 -36.69 -18.37 3.20
C ILE A 969 -36.62 -16.93 2.72
N LYS A 970 -36.80 -16.74 1.42
CA LYS A 970 -36.74 -15.43 0.77
C LYS A 970 -38.05 -15.13 0.03
N THR A 971 -38.57 -13.92 0.20
CA THR A 971 -39.85 -13.49 -0.38
C THR A 971 -39.69 -12.60 -1.63
N SER A 972 -40.81 -12.26 -2.28
CA SER A 972 -40.87 -11.41 -3.47
C SER A 972 -40.45 -9.96 -3.21
N GLU A 973 -40.57 -9.49 -1.97
CA GLU A 973 -40.07 -8.19 -1.49
C GLU A 973 -38.63 -8.26 -0.95
N ASN A 974 -37.95 -9.41 -1.10
CA ASN A 974 -36.57 -9.63 -0.66
C ASN A 974 -36.39 -9.63 0.88
N ASN A 975 -37.47 -9.86 1.64
CA ASN A 975 -37.37 -10.17 3.07
C ASN A 975 -36.80 -11.58 3.26
N ILE A 976 -35.96 -11.76 4.28
CA ILE A 976 -35.34 -13.04 4.62
C ILE A 976 -35.80 -13.47 6.01
N PHE A 977 -36.43 -14.63 6.06
CA PHE A 977 -36.88 -15.28 7.28
C PHE A 977 -36.08 -16.57 7.50
N TYR A 978 -35.78 -16.83 8.76
CA TYR A 978 -35.17 -18.06 9.21
C TYR A 978 -36.20 -18.90 9.95
N GLU A 979 -36.32 -20.17 9.55
CA GLU A 979 -36.94 -21.17 10.39
C GLU A 979 -35.91 -21.56 11.46
N VAL A 980 -36.29 -21.41 12.73
CA VAL A 980 -35.47 -21.75 13.89
C VAL A 980 -36.16 -22.84 14.69
N LYS A 981 -35.36 -23.80 15.16
CA LYS A 981 -35.80 -24.76 16.17
C LYS A 981 -35.80 -24.07 17.53
N TRP A 982 -37.00 -23.87 18.06
CA TRP A 982 -37.29 -23.25 19.34
C TRP A 982 -37.86 -24.31 20.28
N GLU A 983 -37.01 -24.88 21.13
CA GLU A 983 -37.32 -26.08 21.91
C GLU A 983 -37.81 -27.24 21.01
N ASP A 984 -39.08 -27.66 21.14
CA ASP A 984 -39.72 -28.72 20.35
C ASP A 984 -40.54 -28.19 19.16
N LYS A 985 -40.47 -26.89 18.86
CA LYS A 985 -41.25 -26.23 17.80
C LYS A 985 -40.34 -25.60 16.75
N PHE A 986 -40.87 -25.44 15.54
CA PHE A 986 -40.25 -24.65 14.49
C PHE A 986 -41.00 -23.33 14.37
N LEU A 987 -40.26 -22.23 14.51
CA LEU A 987 -40.78 -20.87 14.44
C LEU A 987 -40.00 -20.09 13.39
N PHE A 988 -40.59 -19.03 12.86
CA PHE A 988 -39.91 -18.15 11.93
C PHE A 988 -39.46 -16.87 12.64
N VAL A 989 -38.29 -16.38 12.28
CA VAL A 989 -37.73 -15.11 12.75
C VAL A 989 -37.12 -14.35 11.59
N GLU A 990 -37.16 -13.02 11.63
CA GLU A 990 -36.44 -12.21 10.63
C GLU A 990 -34.93 -12.39 10.80
N GLN A 991 -34.20 -12.49 9.68
CA GLN A 991 -32.73 -12.59 9.69
C GLN A 991 -32.07 -11.49 10.54
N ALA A 992 -32.61 -10.27 10.51
CA ALA A 992 -32.06 -9.12 11.21
C ALA A 992 -31.99 -9.31 12.73
N SER A 993 -32.84 -10.18 13.30
CA SER A 993 -32.94 -10.44 14.74
C SER A 993 -31.85 -11.37 15.29
N LEU A 994 -31.08 -12.03 14.42
CA LEU A 994 -30.09 -13.02 14.78
C LEU A 994 -28.64 -12.58 14.50
N ASN A 995 -27.73 -12.98 15.38
CA ASN A 995 -26.30 -13.08 15.14
C ASN A 995 -25.98 -14.54 14.83
N ILE A 996 -25.64 -14.85 13.57
CA ILE A 996 -25.19 -16.21 13.23
C ILE A 996 -23.83 -16.45 13.89
N MET A 997 -23.75 -17.44 14.78
CA MET A 997 -22.49 -17.85 15.38
C MET A 997 -21.62 -18.48 14.30
N ARG A 998 -20.35 -18.05 14.22
CA ARG A 998 -19.37 -18.59 13.27
C ARG A 998 -19.22 -20.11 13.51
N GLY A 999 -19.50 -20.93 12.50
CA GLY A 999 -19.20 -22.36 12.54
C GLY A 999 -17.69 -22.64 12.52
N GLU A 1000 -17.28 -23.84 12.95
CA GLU A 1000 -15.90 -24.30 12.81
C GLU A 1000 -15.55 -24.52 11.32
N GLY A 1001 -14.48 -23.89 10.84
CA GLY A 1001 -14.05 -23.98 9.44
C GLY A 1001 -12.81 -23.12 9.13
N ILE A 1002 -12.36 -23.13 7.87
CA ILE A 1002 -11.27 -22.28 7.37
C ILE A 1002 -11.81 -21.14 6.49
N LEU A 1003 -11.10 -20.01 6.43
CA LEU A 1003 -11.46 -18.91 5.54
C LEU A 1003 -10.81 -19.06 4.16
N ASN A 1004 -11.62 -18.88 3.12
CA ASN A 1004 -11.09 -18.69 1.78
C ASN A 1004 -10.69 -17.22 1.54
N ALA A 1005 -10.12 -16.93 0.37
CA ALA A 1005 -9.61 -15.60 0.03
C ALA A 1005 -10.70 -14.51 -0.14
N LYS A 1006 -11.98 -14.87 -0.03
CA LYS A 1006 -13.14 -13.96 -0.03
C LYS A 1006 -13.77 -13.80 1.36
N ASP A 1007 -13.11 -14.30 2.40
CA ASP A 1007 -13.61 -14.33 3.78
C ASP A 1007 -14.89 -15.18 3.95
N GLU A 1008 -15.11 -16.13 3.04
CA GLU A 1008 -16.17 -17.14 3.18
C GLU A 1008 -15.64 -18.31 4.02
N ILE A 1009 -16.44 -18.79 4.97
CA ILE A 1009 -16.10 -19.93 5.83
C ILE A 1009 -16.38 -21.23 5.05
N ILE A 1010 -15.35 -22.08 4.95
CA ILE A 1010 -15.44 -23.46 4.46
C ILE A 1010 -15.45 -24.38 5.69
N PRO A 1011 -16.50 -25.21 5.88
CA PRO A 1011 -16.54 -26.16 6.99
C PRO A 1011 -15.41 -27.19 6.88
N TYR A 1012 -14.93 -27.70 8.01
CA TYR A 1012 -13.91 -28.77 8.00
C TYR A 1012 -14.46 -30.08 7.39
N PRO A 1013 -13.57 -30.95 6.86
CA PRO A 1013 -13.96 -32.24 6.32
C PRO A 1013 -14.70 -33.10 7.36
N ASP A 1014 -15.77 -33.76 6.92
CA ASP A 1014 -16.56 -34.69 7.72
C ASP A 1014 -15.72 -35.94 8.02
N GLN A 1015 -15.35 -36.14 9.29
CA GLN A 1015 -14.44 -37.21 9.71
C GLN A 1015 -15.06 -38.61 9.60
N ASP A 1016 -16.37 -38.72 9.37
CA ASP A 1016 -17.02 -40.00 9.11
C ASP A 1016 -16.87 -40.45 7.64
N LYS A 1017 -16.32 -39.59 6.76
CA LYS A 1017 -16.08 -39.87 5.34
C LYS A 1017 -14.61 -40.08 5.04
N VAL A 1018 -14.35 -40.76 3.92
CA VAL A 1018 -13.00 -40.79 3.33
C VAL A 1018 -12.75 -39.49 2.57
N ASN A 1019 -11.89 -38.66 3.12
CA ASN A 1019 -11.62 -37.32 2.62
C ASN A 1019 -10.33 -37.28 1.80
N ILE A 1020 -10.44 -36.94 0.52
CA ILE A 1020 -9.31 -36.78 -0.41
C ILE A 1020 -9.12 -35.29 -0.68
N VAL A 1021 -7.88 -34.81 -0.69
CA VAL A 1021 -7.57 -33.41 -0.96
C VAL A 1021 -6.46 -33.24 -1.98
N THR A 1022 -6.55 -32.19 -2.80
CA THR A 1022 -5.46 -31.70 -3.63
C THR A 1022 -5.31 -30.19 -3.48
N VAL A 1023 -4.07 -29.69 -3.56
CA VAL A 1023 -3.77 -28.26 -3.50
C VAL A 1023 -2.93 -27.85 -4.69
N GLY A 1024 -3.39 -26.85 -5.44
CA GLY A 1024 -2.62 -26.34 -6.57
C GLY A 1024 -3.39 -25.35 -7.45
N ARG A 1025 -2.65 -24.72 -8.37
CA ARG A 1025 -3.26 -23.86 -9.39
C ARG A 1025 -4.20 -24.68 -10.28
N LEU A 1026 -5.41 -24.18 -10.55
CA LEU A 1026 -6.35 -24.86 -11.47
C LEU A 1026 -5.93 -24.59 -12.91
N SER A 1027 -5.08 -25.44 -13.46
CA SER A 1027 -4.46 -25.28 -14.77
C SER A 1027 -4.16 -26.62 -15.42
N GLN A 1028 -4.06 -26.63 -16.75
CA GLN A 1028 -3.88 -27.86 -17.54
C GLN A 1028 -2.68 -28.70 -17.08
N GLU A 1029 -1.57 -28.06 -16.70
CA GLU A 1029 -0.38 -28.79 -16.23
C GLU A 1029 -0.57 -29.54 -14.91
N LYS A 1030 -1.48 -29.08 -14.05
CA LYS A 1030 -1.82 -29.74 -12.77
C LYS A 1030 -2.85 -30.84 -12.95
N ASN A 1031 -3.56 -30.85 -14.08
CA ASN A 1031 -4.35 -31.96 -14.58
C ASN A 1031 -5.32 -32.55 -13.54
N GLN A 1032 -6.00 -31.66 -12.80
CA GLN A 1032 -7.03 -32.05 -11.81
C GLN A 1032 -8.24 -32.73 -12.45
N ILE A 1033 -8.41 -32.60 -13.77
CA ILE A 1033 -9.47 -33.31 -14.52
C ILE A 1033 -9.32 -34.83 -14.36
N VAL A 1034 -8.09 -35.35 -14.42
CA VAL A 1034 -7.82 -36.79 -14.21
C VAL A 1034 -8.13 -37.20 -12.78
N LEU A 1035 -7.86 -36.34 -11.78
CA LEU A 1035 -8.21 -36.62 -10.40
C LEU A 1035 -9.73 -36.68 -10.18
N ILE A 1036 -10.49 -35.77 -10.81
CA ILE A 1036 -11.96 -35.79 -10.76
C ILE A 1036 -12.48 -37.11 -11.37
N GLU A 1037 -11.99 -37.48 -12.54
CA GLU A 1037 -12.39 -38.72 -13.22
C GLU A 1037 -11.99 -39.98 -12.42
N ALA A 1038 -10.81 -39.97 -11.81
CA ALA A 1038 -10.35 -41.04 -10.92
C ALA A 1038 -11.21 -41.16 -9.65
N PHE A 1039 -11.61 -40.02 -9.08
CA PHE A 1039 -12.49 -40.00 -7.91
C PHE A 1039 -13.86 -40.57 -8.23
N VAL A 1040 -14.41 -40.30 -9.42
CA VAL A 1040 -15.67 -40.94 -9.86
C VAL A 1040 -15.56 -42.46 -9.89
N GLU A 1041 -14.43 -43.01 -10.35
CA GLU A 1041 -14.21 -44.45 -10.35
C GLU A 1041 -14.01 -45.00 -8.92
N PHE A 1042 -13.25 -44.29 -8.09
CA PHE A 1042 -13.02 -44.64 -6.68
C PHE A 1042 -14.32 -44.67 -5.87
N GLN A 1043 -15.18 -43.66 -6.04
CA GLN A 1043 -16.43 -43.50 -5.31
C GLN A 1043 -17.42 -44.66 -5.55
N LYS A 1044 -17.36 -45.33 -6.72
CA LYS A 1044 -18.18 -46.54 -7.00
C LYS A 1044 -17.95 -47.65 -5.97
N ASN A 1045 -16.72 -47.77 -5.47
CA ASN A 1045 -16.33 -48.76 -4.47
C ASN A 1045 -16.29 -48.19 -3.04
N GLN A 1046 -16.24 -46.86 -2.91
CA GLN A 1046 -16.20 -46.12 -1.65
C GLN A 1046 -17.25 -44.99 -1.64
N PRO A 1047 -18.55 -45.31 -1.51
CA PRO A 1047 -19.63 -44.32 -1.66
C PRO A 1047 -19.63 -43.25 -0.57
N ASN A 1048 -18.99 -43.51 0.58
CA ASN A 1048 -18.84 -42.57 1.68
C ASN A 1048 -17.50 -41.83 1.60
N SER A 1049 -17.26 -41.14 0.49
CA SER A 1049 -16.02 -40.39 0.22
C SER A 1049 -16.30 -38.98 -0.33
N HIS A 1050 -15.33 -38.08 -0.17
CA HIS A 1050 -15.40 -36.70 -0.63
C HIS A 1050 -14.05 -36.22 -1.19
N LEU A 1051 -14.08 -35.41 -2.25
CA LEU A 1051 -12.90 -34.80 -2.86
C LEU A 1051 -12.91 -33.27 -2.70
N TYR A 1052 -11.87 -32.73 -2.10
CA TYR A 1052 -11.64 -31.30 -1.94
C TYR A 1052 -10.52 -30.82 -2.85
N ILE A 1053 -10.79 -29.79 -3.66
CA ILE A 1053 -9.81 -29.18 -4.56
C ILE A 1053 -9.57 -27.73 -4.11
N ILE A 1054 -8.40 -27.49 -3.51
CA ILE A 1054 -8.00 -26.16 -3.04
C ILE A 1054 -7.14 -25.47 -4.10
N GLY A 1055 -7.58 -24.29 -4.53
CA GLY A 1055 -6.83 -23.42 -5.42
C GLY A 1055 -7.71 -22.63 -6.38
N ALA A 1056 -7.06 -21.77 -7.18
CA ALA A 1056 -7.71 -20.99 -8.21
C ALA A 1056 -6.88 -20.99 -9.50
N GLY A 1057 -7.53 -20.83 -10.64
CA GLY A 1057 -6.84 -20.81 -11.94
C GLY A 1057 -7.77 -20.80 -13.14
N PRO A 1058 -7.21 -20.68 -14.36
CA PRO A 1058 -7.98 -20.57 -15.60
C PRO A 1058 -8.92 -21.76 -15.86
N GLU A 1059 -8.62 -22.96 -15.34
CA GLU A 1059 -9.44 -24.15 -15.55
C GLU A 1059 -10.63 -24.26 -14.57
N GLY A 1060 -10.77 -23.36 -13.59
CA GLY A 1060 -11.80 -23.48 -12.55
C GLY A 1060 -13.23 -23.67 -13.09
N ASN A 1061 -13.62 -22.91 -14.12
CA ASN A 1061 -14.93 -23.06 -14.74
C ASN A 1061 -15.08 -24.39 -15.50
N ASN A 1062 -14.01 -24.86 -16.15
CA ASN A 1062 -14.04 -26.11 -16.89
C ASN A 1062 -14.18 -27.30 -15.93
N LEU A 1063 -13.45 -27.27 -14.81
CA LEU A 1063 -13.54 -28.28 -13.75
C LEU A 1063 -14.94 -28.28 -13.12
N GLN A 1064 -15.49 -27.11 -12.80
CA GLN A 1064 -16.85 -27.00 -12.26
C GLN A 1064 -17.91 -27.59 -13.20
N ASN A 1065 -17.83 -27.25 -14.49
CA ASN A 1065 -18.75 -27.80 -15.50
C ASN A 1065 -18.61 -29.31 -15.61
N LYS A 1066 -17.39 -29.85 -15.54
CA LYS A 1066 -17.15 -31.30 -15.57
C LYS A 1066 -17.77 -32.00 -14.36
N ILE A 1067 -17.62 -31.44 -13.15
CA ILE A 1067 -18.21 -31.98 -11.92
C ILE A 1067 -19.74 -32.06 -12.07
N GLN A 1068 -20.36 -31.03 -12.65
CA GLN A 1068 -21.80 -31.00 -12.92
C GLN A 1068 -22.22 -32.03 -13.97
N GLU A 1069 -21.47 -32.14 -15.08
CA GLU A 1069 -21.71 -33.13 -16.14
C GLU A 1069 -21.67 -34.57 -15.60
N LEU A 1070 -20.76 -34.84 -14.66
CA LEU A 1070 -20.59 -36.14 -14.03
C LEU A 1070 -21.60 -36.39 -12.88
N GLY A 1071 -22.42 -35.41 -12.51
CA GLY A 1071 -23.39 -35.54 -11.41
C GLY A 1071 -22.75 -35.62 -10.02
N MET A 1072 -21.57 -35.03 -9.82
CA MET A 1072 -20.75 -35.20 -8.61
C MET A 1072 -20.70 -33.96 -7.70
N SER A 1073 -21.61 -33.02 -7.87
CA SER A 1073 -21.62 -31.74 -7.14
C SER A 1073 -21.72 -31.89 -5.61
N ASP A 1074 -22.29 -32.99 -5.11
CA ASP A 1074 -22.43 -33.26 -3.67
C ASP A 1074 -21.19 -33.96 -3.06
N TYR A 1075 -20.24 -34.37 -3.90
CA TYR A 1075 -19.08 -35.19 -3.50
C TYR A 1075 -17.73 -34.56 -3.85
N ILE A 1076 -17.71 -33.52 -4.70
CA ILE A 1076 -16.50 -32.83 -5.13
C ILE A 1076 -16.68 -31.33 -4.94
N GLU A 1077 -15.81 -30.70 -4.16
CA GLU A 1077 -15.89 -29.27 -3.84
C GLU A 1077 -14.65 -28.49 -4.33
N LEU A 1078 -14.90 -27.41 -5.07
CA LEU A 1078 -13.88 -26.43 -5.44
C LEU A 1078 -13.84 -25.31 -4.38
N LEU A 1079 -12.85 -25.35 -3.49
CA LEU A 1079 -12.78 -24.47 -2.31
C LEU A 1079 -12.24 -23.07 -2.61
N GLY A 1080 -11.71 -22.85 -3.82
CA GLY A 1080 -11.04 -21.61 -4.19
C GLY A 1080 -9.69 -21.46 -3.49
N GLN A 1081 -9.16 -20.24 -3.45
CA GLN A 1081 -7.86 -19.97 -2.82
C GLN A 1081 -8.01 -19.87 -1.30
N VAL A 1082 -7.20 -20.62 -0.56
CA VAL A 1082 -7.12 -20.61 0.91
C VAL A 1082 -5.72 -20.12 1.32
N TYR A 1083 -5.64 -19.22 2.31
CA TYR A 1083 -4.35 -18.64 2.72
C TYR A 1083 -3.49 -19.60 3.55
N ASN A 1084 -4.10 -20.35 4.48
CA ASN A 1084 -3.44 -21.39 5.27
C ASN A 1084 -4.22 -22.70 5.17
N PRO A 1085 -3.93 -23.56 4.17
CA PRO A 1085 -4.68 -24.80 3.96
C PRO A 1085 -4.22 -25.95 4.87
N PHE A 1086 -3.13 -25.81 5.62
CA PHE A 1086 -2.48 -26.95 6.30
C PHE A 1086 -3.39 -27.63 7.33
N GLU A 1087 -4.15 -26.87 8.11
CA GLU A 1087 -5.11 -27.42 9.09
C GLU A 1087 -6.25 -28.20 8.41
N PHE A 1088 -6.69 -27.76 7.23
CA PHE A 1088 -7.69 -28.46 6.44
C PHE A 1088 -7.11 -29.74 5.82
N ILE A 1089 -5.92 -29.67 5.22
CA ILE A 1089 -5.24 -30.82 4.62
C ILE A 1089 -5.02 -31.91 5.66
N LYS A 1090 -4.56 -31.55 6.87
CA LYS A 1090 -4.29 -32.47 7.97
C LYS A 1090 -5.53 -33.26 8.46
N ARG A 1091 -6.73 -32.76 8.17
CA ARG A 1091 -8.01 -33.39 8.50
C ARG A 1091 -8.56 -34.28 7.38
N CYS A 1092 -7.86 -34.37 6.25
CA CYS A 1092 -8.16 -35.31 5.19
C CYS A 1092 -7.35 -36.60 5.36
N ASP A 1093 -7.78 -37.67 4.70
CA ASP A 1093 -7.14 -38.99 4.77
C ASP A 1093 -6.03 -39.18 3.74
N ILE A 1094 -6.23 -38.64 2.53
CA ILE A 1094 -5.32 -38.83 1.39
C ILE A 1094 -5.06 -37.49 0.69
N PHE A 1095 -3.78 -37.22 0.43
CA PHE A 1095 -3.36 -36.16 -0.48
C PHE A 1095 -3.08 -36.74 -1.87
N ALA A 1096 -3.73 -36.20 -2.91
CA ALA A 1096 -3.59 -36.70 -4.29
C ALA A 1096 -3.07 -35.62 -5.26
N LEU A 1097 -2.10 -35.98 -6.10
CA LEU A 1097 -1.50 -35.06 -7.08
C LEU A 1097 -1.34 -35.71 -8.46
N THR A 1098 -2.06 -35.19 -9.46
CA THR A 1098 -2.14 -35.77 -10.82
C THR A 1098 -1.44 -34.94 -11.90
N SER A 1099 -0.44 -34.14 -11.54
CA SER A 1099 0.28 -33.25 -12.44
C SER A 1099 0.90 -33.96 -13.65
N LEU A 1100 0.95 -33.28 -14.79
CA LEU A 1100 1.62 -33.74 -16.02
C LEU A 1100 3.13 -33.46 -15.99
N TYR A 1101 3.53 -32.36 -15.34
CA TYR A 1101 4.92 -32.00 -15.10
C TYR A 1101 5.03 -31.08 -13.89
N GLU A 1102 6.17 -31.14 -13.20
CA GLU A 1102 6.54 -30.29 -12.06
C GLU A 1102 8.04 -30.00 -12.12
N GLY A 1103 8.46 -28.84 -11.62
CA GLY A 1103 9.89 -28.60 -11.38
C GLY A 1103 10.36 -29.33 -10.12
N GLN A 1104 9.73 -28.95 -9.01
CA GLN A 1104 9.78 -29.64 -7.73
C GLN A 1104 8.39 -29.54 -7.09
N SER A 1105 7.83 -30.68 -6.65
CA SER A 1105 6.46 -30.70 -6.13
C SER A 1105 6.43 -30.28 -4.64
N LEU A 1106 6.45 -28.97 -4.39
CA LEU A 1106 6.41 -28.42 -3.03
C LEU A 1106 5.18 -28.84 -2.25
N VAL A 1107 4.00 -28.86 -2.89
CA VAL A 1107 2.75 -29.26 -2.24
C VAL A 1107 2.76 -30.72 -1.79
N LEU A 1108 3.50 -31.58 -2.51
CA LEU A 1108 3.69 -32.96 -2.12
C LEU A 1108 4.65 -33.08 -0.93
N ILE A 1109 5.73 -32.29 -0.91
CA ILE A 1109 6.64 -32.20 0.24
C ILE A 1109 5.90 -31.62 1.48
N GLU A 1110 5.04 -30.62 1.29
CA GLU A 1110 4.19 -30.05 2.34
C GLU A 1110 3.21 -31.09 2.91
N ALA A 1111 2.59 -31.90 2.05
CA ALA A 1111 1.73 -33.01 2.47
C ALA A 1111 2.51 -34.09 3.24
N LEU A 1112 3.70 -34.48 2.77
CA LEU A 1112 4.59 -35.39 3.50
C LEU A 1112 5.01 -34.84 4.87
N THR A 1113 5.25 -33.54 4.95
CA THR A 1113 5.57 -32.83 6.21
C THR A 1113 4.43 -32.93 7.22
N LEU A 1114 3.18 -32.93 6.75
CA LEU A 1114 1.98 -33.13 7.59
C LEU A 1114 1.75 -34.61 7.97
N GLY A 1115 2.55 -35.54 7.46
CA GLY A 1115 2.36 -36.98 7.65
C GLY A 1115 1.22 -37.57 6.82
N MET A 1116 0.81 -36.89 5.74
CA MET A 1116 -0.29 -37.34 4.88
C MET A 1116 0.08 -38.59 4.08
N LYS A 1117 -0.90 -39.48 3.89
CA LYS A 1117 -0.85 -40.52 2.88
C LYS A 1117 -0.91 -39.88 1.49
N CYS A 1118 0.16 -40.02 0.72
CA CYS A 1118 0.30 -39.34 -0.57
C CYS A 1118 0.15 -40.30 -1.75
N VAL A 1119 -0.67 -39.94 -2.73
CA VAL A 1119 -0.81 -40.61 -4.04
C VAL A 1119 -0.44 -39.62 -5.13
N SER A 1120 0.42 -40.03 -6.08
CA SER A 1120 0.75 -39.18 -7.23
C SER A 1120 0.88 -39.95 -8.53
N THR A 1121 0.75 -39.24 -9.65
CA THR A 1121 1.10 -39.74 -10.98
C THR A 1121 2.61 -39.95 -11.12
N ASP A 1122 3.01 -40.92 -11.94
CA ASP A 1122 4.39 -41.22 -12.25
C ASP A 1122 4.98 -40.17 -13.20
N ILE A 1123 5.43 -39.07 -12.61
CA ILE A 1123 6.24 -38.05 -13.27
C ILE A 1123 7.60 -37.91 -12.57
N PRO A 1124 8.67 -37.54 -13.28
CA PRO A 1124 10.02 -37.58 -12.72
C PRO A 1124 10.21 -36.80 -11.41
N ALA A 1125 9.58 -35.63 -11.28
CA ALA A 1125 9.66 -34.82 -10.06
C ALA A 1125 8.91 -35.44 -8.87
N CYS A 1126 7.76 -36.10 -9.09
CA CYS A 1126 7.01 -36.77 -8.02
C CYS A 1126 7.72 -38.05 -7.57
N ARG A 1127 8.33 -38.79 -8.51
CA ARG A 1127 9.13 -39.98 -8.20
C ARG A 1127 10.32 -39.65 -7.29
N LEU A 1128 10.99 -38.53 -7.57
CA LEU A 1128 12.07 -38.01 -6.72
C LEU A 1128 11.57 -37.64 -5.32
N VAL A 1129 10.48 -36.88 -5.22
CA VAL A 1129 9.91 -36.45 -3.92
C VAL A 1129 9.42 -37.63 -3.08
N LEU A 1130 8.82 -38.64 -3.71
CA LEU A 1130 8.33 -39.84 -3.03
C LEU A 1130 9.41 -40.91 -2.83
N LYS A 1131 10.66 -40.65 -3.25
CA LYS A 1131 11.80 -41.58 -3.16
C LYS A 1131 11.45 -42.95 -3.73
N ASP A 1132 11.04 -42.95 -5.00
CA ASP A 1132 10.63 -44.16 -5.76
C ASP A 1132 9.54 -44.99 -5.06
N GLY A 1133 8.65 -44.33 -4.31
CA GLY A 1133 7.51 -44.95 -3.63
C GLY A 1133 7.72 -45.24 -2.14
N ALA A 1134 8.88 -44.90 -1.57
CA ALA A 1134 9.16 -45.11 -0.15
C ALA A 1134 8.29 -44.24 0.78
N TYR A 1135 7.87 -43.04 0.33
CA TYR A 1135 7.07 -42.09 1.11
C TYR A 1135 5.58 -42.05 0.75
N GLY A 1136 5.16 -42.71 -0.34
CA GLY A 1136 3.77 -42.70 -0.81
C GLY A 1136 3.60 -43.49 -2.11
N LEU A 1137 2.37 -43.63 -2.60
CA LEU A 1137 2.11 -44.41 -3.81
C LEU A 1137 2.32 -43.59 -5.09
N ILE A 1138 2.93 -44.23 -6.07
CA ILE A 1138 3.06 -43.75 -7.44
C ILE A 1138 2.13 -44.60 -8.31
N SER A 1139 1.26 -43.96 -9.06
CA SER A 1139 0.27 -44.64 -9.90
C SER A 1139 0.94 -45.40 -11.04
N GLU A 1140 0.55 -46.66 -11.27
CA GLU A 1140 1.09 -47.47 -12.37
C GLU A 1140 0.84 -46.85 -13.75
N THR A 1141 -0.32 -46.21 -13.92
CA THR A 1141 -0.68 -45.43 -15.10
C THR A 1141 -1.12 -44.02 -14.70
N ASN A 1142 -0.82 -43.03 -15.55
CA ASN A 1142 -1.16 -41.62 -15.31
C ASN A 1142 -2.57 -41.22 -15.77
N ASP A 1143 -3.43 -42.20 -16.03
CA ASP A 1143 -4.83 -42.01 -16.39
C ASP A 1143 -5.74 -42.13 -15.16
N ALA A 1144 -7.03 -41.82 -15.35
CA ALA A 1144 -8.01 -41.84 -14.26
C ALA A 1144 -8.11 -43.21 -13.56
N TYR A 1145 -7.96 -44.30 -14.32
CA TYR A 1145 -8.03 -45.65 -13.79
C TYR A 1145 -6.86 -45.97 -12.85
N GLY A 1146 -5.62 -45.69 -13.27
CA GLY A 1146 -4.43 -45.95 -12.44
C GLY A 1146 -4.42 -45.15 -11.15
N VAL A 1147 -4.86 -43.89 -11.21
CA VAL A 1147 -5.01 -43.04 -10.02
C VAL A 1147 -6.10 -43.60 -9.09
N ALA A 1148 -7.24 -44.05 -9.61
CA ALA A 1148 -8.32 -44.64 -8.82
C ALA A 1148 -7.91 -45.94 -8.11
N GLN A 1149 -7.13 -46.80 -8.78
CA GLN A 1149 -6.55 -48.01 -8.17
C GLN A 1149 -5.60 -47.64 -7.02
N SER A 1150 -4.77 -46.62 -7.22
CA SER A 1150 -3.82 -46.16 -6.19
C SER A 1150 -4.54 -45.57 -4.96
N LEU A 1151 -5.63 -44.81 -5.16
CA LEU A 1151 -6.49 -44.33 -4.08
C LEU A 1151 -7.13 -45.50 -3.31
N THR A 1152 -7.59 -46.53 -4.04
CA THR A 1152 -8.18 -47.75 -3.46
C THR A 1152 -7.14 -48.55 -2.68
N GLU A 1153 -5.92 -48.66 -3.17
CA GLU A 1153 -4.82 -49.34 -2.48
C GLU A 1153 -4.43 -48.63 -1.18
N MET A 1154 -4.35 -47.29 -1.22
CA MET A 1154 -3.95 -46.45 -0.09
C MET A 1154 -4.88 -46.59 1.13
N ILE A 1155 -6.16 -46.85 0.90
CA ILE A 1155 -7.15 -47.05 1.97
C ILE A 1155 -7.26 -48.50 2.43
N ASN A 1156 -7.05 -49.48 1.55
CA ASN A 1156 -7.31 -50.89 1.83
C ASN A 1156 -6.13 -51.65 2.43
N LYS A 1157 -4.89 -51.15 2.33
CA LYS A 1157 -3.70 -51.80 2.90
C LYS A 1157 -3.15 -51.01 4.09
N GLU A 1158 -2.73 -51.72 5.14
CA GLU A 1158 -1.78 -51.18 6.14
C GLU A 1158 -0.38 -51.04 5.49
N GLN A 1159 -0.25 -50.13 4.52
CA GLN A 1159 1.06 -49.80 3.97
C GLN A 1159 1.83 -48.93 4.96
N ARG A 1160 3.04 -49.38 5.31
CA ARG A 1160 3.99 -48.61 6.12
C ARG A 1160 4.95 -47.90 5.16
N PHE A 1161 4.78 -46.60 5.03
CA PHE A 1161 5.74 -45.72 4.35
C PHE A 1161 6.85 -45.30 5.32
N GLU A 1162 8.02 -44.98 4.80
CA GLU A 1162 9.06 -44.30 5.58
C GLU A 1162 8.54 -42.94 6.07
N THR A 1163 9.00 -42.47 7.24
CA THR A 1163 8.67 -41.12 7.71
C THR A 1163 9.56 -40.10 7.01
N PHE A 1164 8.95 -39.06 6.43
CA PHE A 1164 9.68 -37.93 5.86
C PHE A 1164 10.19 -37.01 6.98
N ASP A 1165 11.48 -36.69 6.98
CA ASP A 1165 12.07 -35.70 7.91
C ASP A 1165 12.20 -34.33 7.20
N PRO A 1166 11.30 -33.38 7.50
CA PRO A 1166 11.29 -32.08 6.83
C PRO A 1166 12.48 -31.19 7.24
N TYR A 1167 13.07 -31.40 8.41
CA TYR A 1167 14.20 -30.61 8.90
C TYR A 1167 15.51 -31.10 8.27
N ALA A 1168 15.71 -32.42 8.18
CA ALA A 1168 16.86 -33.00 7.47
C ALA A 1168 16.84 -32.64 5.98
N TYR A 1169 15.66 -32.70 5.34
CA TYR A 1169 15.48 -32.23 3.96
C TYR A 1169 15.93 -30.78 3.78
N ASN A 1170 15.47 -29.87 4.67
CA ASN A 1170 15.85 -28.46 4.61
C ASN A 1170 17.35 -28.22 4.81
N GLN A 1171 17.99 -28.98 5.70
CA GLN A 1171 19.44 -28.89 5.93
C GLN A 1171 20.24 -29.26 4.68
N GLU A 1172 19.81 -30.27 3.92
CA GLU A 1172 20.50 -30.62 2.68
C GLU A 1172 20.18 -29.61 1.56
N ALA A 1173 18.93 -29.16 1.44
CA ALA A 1173 18.54 -28.14 0.45
C ALA A 1173 19.30 -26.82 0.64
N ILE A 1174 19.45 -26.33 1.87
CA ILE A 1174 20.21 -25.11 2.15
C ILE A 1174 21.71 -25.29 1.90
N LYS A 1175 22.26 -26.49 2.15
CA LYS A 1175 23.64 -26.83 1.84
C LYS A 1175 23.90 -26.83 0.33
N MET A 1176 22.97 -27.39 -0.46
CA MET A 1176 23.01 -27.30 -1.93
C MET A 1176 22.97 -25.83 -2.39
N PHE A 1177 22.08 -25.02 -1.81
CA PHE A 1177 22.03 -23.58 -2.08
C PHE A 1177 23.40 -22.92 -1.89
N TYR A 1178 24.08 -23.12 -0.75
CA TYR A 1178 25.39 -22.53 -0.50
C TYR A 1178 26.49 -23.04 -1.45
N GLN A 1179 26.40 -24.28 -1.92
CA GLN A 1179 27.32 -24.80 -2.96
C GLN A 1179 27.16 -24.01 -4.26
N THR A 1180 25.93 -23.65 -4.67
CA THR A 1180 25.72 -22.84 -5.88
C THR A 1180 26.38 -21.44 -5.81
N LEU A 1181 26.59 -20.93 -4.61
CA LEU A 1181 27.25 -19.63 -4.37
C LEU A 1181 28.78 -19.71 -4.54
N THR A 1182 29.38 -20.89 -4.35
CA THR A 1182 30.84 -21.06 -4.22
C THR A 1182 31.48 -21.87 -5.34
N SER A 1183 30.74 -22.76 -6.03
CA SER A 1183 31.31 -23.70 -7.00
C SER A 1183 30.77 -23.51 -8.42
N LEU A 1184 31.66 -23.21 -9.36
CA LEU A 1184 31.89 -23.95 -10.62
C LEU A 1184 33.33 -23.58 -11.04
N LYS A 1185 34.30 -24.44 -10.71
CA LYS A 1185 35.66 -24.38 -11.28
C LYS A 1185 35.70 -25.16 -12.57
#